data_AF-A0A7C4ZW66-F1
#
_entry.id   AF-A0A7C4ZW66-F1
#
_cell.length_a   1.000
_cell.length_b   1.000
_cell.length_c   1.000
_cell.angle_alpha   90.00
_cell.angle_beta   90.00
_cell.angle_gamma   90.00
#
_symmetry.space_group_name_H-M   'P 1'
#
loop_
_entity.id
_entity.type
_entity.pdbx_description
1 polymer ?
#
loop_
_entity_poly.entity_id
_entity_poly.type
_entity_poly.pdbx_seq_one_letter_code
_entity_poly.pdbx_strand_id
1 'polypeptide(L)'
;MNWPQHKDPTQDNRTAHAPYNFVPLPEVVVTVEPPPDQDRYYTGAQETYRYTGYLDCTLTTLTPLYTRCMMTTDFYEKYGGVPFYCLKPEQQQERARFFHIHDVETPVIPGSSLRGMTRALVEIVGYGKMSWVSKSKMFFRAVAGGDNPLATTYEDLLGEYGRFVKAGYVIKQNGKWCIQPALYPKSIGLKERGPYVKIKDQYLKEQGLDDFLDFNHPDYKPQYHQVSFTINNGRVAQIGTPAAEYPYMGVLVCAGNMLETNSDGVESPRKRHTLVLAKNQNVLPLPINEQALEDYLDSLTEFQKTAPFDERMGCLIEGNPIFYVEDDGQVFLFGHSPNFRVPMRLANEKRAATAFDLIPEALRDEKMVDLADAIFGYVKDKKVGKGKARACAGRVFFNDAHYQADSHGVWLTGRSARDEAGIITPKILSSPKPTSFQHYLVQENPDDPGQLNHYGSDQPGEKTILRGHKLYWHKKTSLADIRADPQAAQEFHKQHTRIQPVKEGVTFHFKVHFENLSEVELGALLWVLELPPGHYHKLGMGKPLGMGSVAIKPRLYLNKRLERYAELFAPEGNSWRTGFSGQANDDEEVKSFKKKFEGFIKEKLQKAGFFDGEEFQEQARIQALLCLLRGVPSPARPLADYLPKPEDFKERRVLPPPQAVWAEAQEGQQLETWIDQREVEAALLAGPPTFQYAIGDHVPHRFTEAASFGEGKVHFILANGERGFVKMTEAKFKQYRHRNVLLEVVEVTGSEYHFKLIR
;
A
#
# COMPACT_ATOMS: atom_id res chain seq x y z
N MET A 1 7.21 29.33 -4.10
CA MET A 1 5.95 28.85 -4.70
C MET A 1 5.10 28.34 -3.57
N ASN A 2 3.83 28.73 -3.49
CA ASN A 2 2.89 28.16 -2.52
C ASN A 2 2.10 27.07 -3.24
N TRP A 3 2.47 25.81 -3.02
CA TRP A 3 1.66 24.68 -3.47
C TRP A 3 0.40 24.56 -2.61
N PRO A 4 -0.68 23.97 -3.14
CA PRO A 4 -1.87 23.71 -2.36
C PRO A 4 -1.54 22.86 -1.13
N GLN A 5 -2.16 23.19 -0.01
CA GLN A 5 -1.97 22.47 1.25
C GLN A 5 -3.21 21.64 1.57
N HIS A 6 -2.96 20.41 2.03
CA HIS A 6 -4.04 19.54 2.40
C HIS A 6 -4.69 19.99 3.70
N LYS A 7 -6.01 20.19 3.67
CA LYS A 7 -6.78 20.58 4.84
C LYS A 7 -7.47 19.40 5.47
N ASP A 8 -7.63 19.52 6.78
CA ASP A 8 -8.40 18.60 7.61
C ASP A 8 -9.91 18.75 7.32
N PRO A 9 -10.69 17.66 7.14
CA PRO A 9 -12.13 17.75 7.12
C PRO A 9 -12.67 18.31 8.45
N THR A 10 -13.64 19.21 8.39
CA THR A 10 -14.25 19.82 9.59
C THR A 10 -15.53 19.11 10.03
N GLN A 11 -16.05 18.19 9.21
CA GLN A 11 -17.27 17.44 9.50
C GLN A 11 -16.99 15.94 9.61
N ASP A 12 -17.46 15.30 10.69
CA ASP A 12 -17.24 13.86 10.95
C ASP A 12 -17.73 12.95 9.81
N ASN A 13 -18.82 13.31 9.13
CA ASN A 13 -19.35 12.57 7.97
C ASN A 13 -18.50 12.75 6.69
N ARG A 14 -17.50 13.64 6.71
CA ARG A 14 -16.53 13.88 5.63
C ARG A 14 -15.16 13.28 5.94
N THR A 15 -14.92 12.89 7.19
CA THR A 15 -13.67 12.27 7.64
C THR A 15 -13.59 10.79 7.26
N ALA A 16 -12.51 10.40 6.59
CA ALA A 16 -12.19 9.01 6.26
C ALA A 16 -11.18 8.41 7.25
N HIS A 17 -11.16 7.08 7.30
CA HIS A 17 -10.19 6.30 8.07
C HIS A 17 -9.47 5.29 7.16
N ALA A 18 -8.18 5.07 7.42
CA ALA A 18 -7.36 4.14 6.65
C ALA A 18 -6.19 3.64 7.49
N PRO A 19 -5.62 2.45 7.19
CA PRO A 19 -4.45 1.95 7.92
C PRO A 19 -3.15 2.67 7.52
N TYR A 20 -3.26 3.72 6.72
CA TYR A 20 -2.16 4.50 6.18
C TYR A 20 -2.48 5.99 6.18
N ASN A 21 -1.42 6.78 6.16
CA ASN A 21 -1.48 8.21 5.87
C ASN A 21 -0.22 8.58 5.05
N PHE A 22 0.02 9.87 4.86
CA PHE A 22 1.06 10.36 3.95
C PHE A 22 1.93 11.38 4.65
N VAL A 23 3.24 11.27 4.45
CA VAL A 23 4.15 12.40 4.62
C VAL A 23 4.04 13.24 3.34
N PRO A 24 3.88 14.57 3.41
CA PRO A 24 3.69 15.44 2.24
C PRO A 24 4.79 15.30 1.17
N LEU A 25 4.70 16.00 0.04
CA LEU A 25 5.87 16.17 -0.85
C LEU A 25 6.86 17.16 -0.22
N PRO A 26 8.17 17.06 -0.50
CA PRO A 26 9.15 18.02 0.01
C PRO A 26 8.97 19.36 -0.69
N GLU A 27 9.01 20.46 0.04
CA GLU A 27 8.87 21.84 -0.48
C GLU A 27 9.96 22.18 -1.51
N VAL A 28 11.13 21.56 -1.34
CA VAL A 28 12.29 21.66 -2.24
C VAL A 28 13.08 20.35 -2.20
N VAL A 29 13.73 20.00 -3.31
CA VAL A 29 14.70 18.90 -3.31
C VAL A 29 16.00 19.39 -2.70
N VAL A 30 16.47 18.74 -1.63
CA VAL A 30 17.79 19.01 -1.08
C VAL A 30 18.85 18.20 -1.84
N THR A 31 19.69 18.92 -2.58
CA THR A 31 20.74 18.32 -3.40
C THR A 31 22.07 18.24 -2.66
N VAL A 32 22.88 17.26 -3.06
CA VAL A 32 24.24 17.04 -2.59
C VAL A 32 25.21 17.04 -3.77
N GLU A 33 26.49 17.22 -3.47
CA GLU A 33 27.53 17.05 -4.47
C GLU A 33 27.55 15.60 -4.99
N PRO A 34 27.96 15.38 -6.25
CA PRO A 34 28.12 14.04 -6.77
C PRO A 34 29.01 13.17 -5.86
N PRO A 35 28.64 11.90 -5.65
CA PRO A 35 29.43 11.02 -4.80
C PRO A 35 30.85 10.82 -5.36
N PRO A 36 31.83 10.61 -4.47
CA PRO A 36 33.22 10.39 -4.85
C PRO A 36 33.37 9.13 -5.72
N ASP A 37 34.53 8.98 -6.35
CA ASP A 37 34.87 7.71 -7.00
C ASP A 37 35.00 6.60 -5.96
N GLN A 38 34.66 5.38 -6.37
CA GLN A 38 34.85 4.18 -5.56
C GLN A 38 36.18 3.49 -5.91
N ASP A 39 37.15 4.25 -6.43
CA ASP A 39 38.48 3.78 -6.83
C ASP A 39 39.49 3.80 -5.67
N ARG A 40 39.16 4.49 -4.57
CA ARG A 40 40.03 4.67 -3.39
C ARG A 40 39.23 4.88 -2.10
N TYR A 41 39.92 4.90 -0.97
CA TYR A 41 39.37 5.32 0.32
C TYR A 41 39.92 6.70 0.70
N TYR A 42 39.03 7.59 1.16
CA TYR A 42 39.35 9.00 1.40
C TYR A 42 39.73 9.22 2.86
N THR A 43 41.04 9.23 3.17
CA THR A 43 41.55 9.21 4.55
C THR A 43 41.96 10.58 5.10
N GLY A 44 41.58 11.69 4.47
CA GLY A 44 41.75 13.04 5.04
C GLY A 44 43.11 13.73 4.80
N ALA A 45 44.11 13.03 4.25
CA ALA A 45 45.47 13.56 4.12
C ALA A 45 45.63 14.61 3.00
N GLN A 46 44.81 14.53 1.94
CA GLN A 46 44.87 15.41 0.75
C GLN A 46 43.48 15.81 0.24
N GLU A 47 42.42 15.36 0.91
CA GLU A 47 41.03 15.42 0.48
C GLU A 47 40.09 15.34 1.69
N THR A 48 38.81 15.66 1.53
CA THR A 48 37.83 15.56 2.62
C THR A 48 37.75 14.12 3.13
N TYR A 49 37.94 13.93 4.44
CA TYR A 49 37.84 12.62 5.07
C TYR A 49 36.45 12.01 4.87
N ARG A 50 36.39 10.71 4.55
CA ARG A 50 35.13 9.96 4.44
C ARG A 50 35.20 8.65 5.21
N TYR A 51 34.04 8.25 5.72
CA TYR A 51 33.89 7.17 6.67
C TYR A 51 33.57 5.85 5.95
N THR A 52 34.26 4.79 6.37
CA THR A 52 34.03 3.42 5.93
C THR A 52 33.89 2.54 7.17
N GLY A 53 32.93 1.63 7.15
CA GLY A 53 32.60 0.87 8.35
C GLY A 53 31.42 -0.07 8.15
N TYR A 54 30.83 -0.49 9.27
CA TYR A 54 29.55 -1.17 9.27
C TYR A 54 28.70 -0.79 10.48
N LEU A 55 27.40 -0.97 10.35
CA LEU A 55 26.44 -0.94 11.44
C LEU A 55 26.06 -2.38 11.76
N ASP A 56 26.20 -2.75 13.03
CA ASP A 56 25.81 -4.04 13.57
C ASP A 56 24.41 -3.91 14.18
N CYS A 57 23.42 -4.55 13.59
CA CYS A 57 22.02 -4.24 13.86
C CYS A 57 21.28 -5.44 14.46
N THR A 58 20.58 -5.18 15.56
CA THR A 58 19.58 -6.08 16.11
C THR A 58 18.19 -5.57 15.76
N LEU A 59 17.37 -6.42 15.15
CA LEU A 59 15.98 -6.14 14.80
C LEU A 59 15.04 -7.00 15.64
N THR A 60 14.05 -6.40 16.29
CA THR A 60 13.01 -7.11 17.04
C THR A 60 11.64 -6.83 16.46
N THR A 61 10.87 -7.87 16.16
CA THR A 61 9.48 -7.73 15.71
C THR A 61 8.58 -7.28 16.87
N LEU A 62 7.83 -6.20 16.69
CA LEU A 62 6.87 -5.68 17.68
C LEU A 62 5.42 -6.02 17.34
N THR A 63 5.17 -6.38 16.08
CA THR A 63 3.93 -7.02 15.63
C THR A 63 4.30 -8.16 14.67
N PRO A 64 3.37 -9.08 14.36
CA PRO A 64 3.67 -10.15 13.40
C PRO A 64 4.23 -9.60 12.09
N LEU A 65 5.22 -10.27 11.51
CA LEU A 65 5.92 -9.83 10.31
C LEU A 65 5.74 -10.87 9.20
N TYR A 66 5.53 -10.41 7.97
CA TYR A 66 5.46 -11.30 6.81
C TYR A 66 6.22 -10.73 5.61
N THR A 67 7.16 -11.53 5.11
CA THR A 67 7.85 -11.35 3.83
C THR A 67 7.80 -12.69 3.11
N ARG A 68 7.26 -12.72 1.89
CA ARG A 68 7.06 -13.96 1.15
C ARG A 68 8.39 -14.55 0.65
N CYS A 69 8.53 -15.87 0.74
CA CYS A 69 9.66 -16.57 0.14
C CYS A 69 9.59 -16.59 -1.38
N MET A 70 10.75 -16.58 -2.03
CA MET A 70 10.84 -16.92 -3.44
C MET A 70 10.48 -18.40 -3.65
N MET A 71 9.89 -18.72 -4.81
CA MET A 71 9.64 -20.09 -5.21
C MET A 71 10.94 -20.72 -5.73
N THR A 72 11.12 -22.02 -5.54
CA THR A 72 12.19 -22.76 -6.22
C THR A 72 11.96 -22.72 -7.73
N THR A 73 13.02 -22.86 -8.52
CA THR A 73 12.93 -22.89 -9.99
C THR A 73 11.92 -23.95 -10.46
N ASP A 74 12.06 -25.18 -9.95
CA ASP A 74 11.17 -26.31 -10.29
C ASP A 74 9.70 -26.04 -9.92
N PHE A 75 9.43 -25.40 -8.78
CA PHE A 75 8.08 -25.05 -8.39
C PHE A 75 7.52 -23.95 -9.30
N TYR A 76 8.31 -22.93 -9.61
CA TYR A 76 7.89 -21.83 -10.47
C TYR A 76 7.59 -22.30 -11.90
N GLU A 77 8.41 -23.16 -12.48
CA GLU A 77 8.18 -23.71 -13.82
C GLU A 77 6.86 -24.49 -13.90
N LYS A 78 6.52 -25.25 -12.85
CA LYS A 78 5.30 -26.07 -12.81
C LYS A 78 4.05 -25.28 -12.42
N TYR A 79 4.17 -24.29 -11.53
CA TYR A 79 3.02 -23.68 -10.84
C TYR A 79 3.02 -22.14 -10.84
N GLY A 80 4.02 -21.49 -11.41
CA GLY A 80 4.18 -20.03 -11.37
C GLY A 80 3.03 -19.26 -12.01
N GLY A 81 2.51 -19.78 -13.13
CA GLY A 81 1.34 -19.24 -13.85
C GLY A 81 -0.02 -19.74 -13.32
N VAL A 82 -0.02 -20.70 -12.39
CA VAL A 82 -1.27 -21.28 -11.88
C VAL A 82 -1.87 -20.34 -10.82
N PRO A 83 -3.15 -19.94 -10.94
CA PRO A 83 -3.81 -19.12 -9.93
C PRO A 83 -3.79 -19.81 -8.55
N PHE A 84 -3.62 -19.02 -7.48
CA PHE A 84 -3.44 -19.57 -6.13
C PHE A 84 -4.56 -20.52 -5.70
N TYR A 85 -5.82 -20.17 -6.02
CA TYR A 85 -7.00 -20.98 -5.68
C TYR A 85 -7.09 -22.31 -6.44
N CYS A 86 -6.33 -22.48 -7.52
CA CYS A 86 -6.24 -23.74 -8.28
C CYS A 86 -5.15 -24.69 -7.73
N LEU A 87 -4.30 -24.23 -6.80
CA LEU A 87 -3.23 -25.03 -6.22
C LEU A 87 -3.76 -25.99 -5.15
N LYS A 88 -3.15 -27.17 -5.04
CA LYS A 88 -3.38 -28.13 -3.95
C LYS A 88 -2.89 -27.54 -2.61
N PRO A 89 -3.41 -28.01 -1.45
CA PRO A 89 -3.05 -27.45 -0.14
C PRO A 89 -1.54 -27.39 0.15
N GLU A 90 -0.78 -28.42 -0.19
CA GLU A 90 0.68 -28.48 0.00
C GLU A 90 1.40 -27.41 -0.84
N GLN A 91 0.97 -27.20 -2.08
CA GLN A 91 1.51 -26.18 -2.99
C GLN A 91 1.15 -24.76 -2.52
N GLN A 92 -0.07 -24.58 -1.99
CA GLN A 92 -0.47 -23.32 -1.36
C GLN A 92 0.38 -23.00 -0.15
N GLN A 93 0.73 -24.02 0.66
CA GLN A 93 1.60 -23.87 1.83
C GLN A 93 3.02 -23.49 1.41
N GLU A 94 3.61 -24.16 0.42
CA GLU A 94 4.92 -23.81 -0.12
C GLU A 94 4.98 -22.35 -0.60
N ARG A 95 3.96 -21.90 -1.33
CA ARG A 95 3.84 -20.52 -1.84
C ARG A 95 3.52 -19.48 -0.76
N ALA A 96 3.12 -19.91 0.44
CA ALA A 96 2.76 -19.05 1.57
C ALA A 96 3.93 -18.76 2.52
N ARG A 97 4.99 -19.57 2.47
CA ARG A 97 6.12 -19.53 3.43
C ARG A 97 6.73 -18.14 3.60
N PHE A 98 7.20 -17.88 4.81
CA PHE A 98 8.08 -16.76 5.08
C PHE A 98 9.43 -16.96 4.38
N PHE A 99 10.08 -15.87 4.00
CA PHE A 99 11.38 -15.91 3.35
C PHE A 99 12.42 -16.66 4.20
N HIS A 100 13.10 -17.61 3.57
CA HIS A 100 14.22 -18.37 4.14
C HIS A 100 15.20 -18.68 3.00
N ILE A 101 16.43 -19.06 3.35
CA ILE A 101 17.47 -19.38 2.35
C ILE A 101 17.69 -20.89 2.28
N HIS A 102 17.91 -21.54 3.43
CA HIS A 102 18.25 -22.97 3.50
C HIS A 102 17.23 -23.77 4.29
N ASP A 103 16.94 -23.34 5.52
CA ASP A 103 16.01 -24.02 6.42
C ASP A 103 14.74 -23.20 6.61
N VAL A 104 13.60 -23.84 6.31
CA VAL A 104 12.25 -23.27 6.41
C VAL A 104 11.95 -22.82 7.83
N GLU A 105 12.48 -23.48 8.86
CA GLU A 105 12.26 -23.14 10.26
C GLU A 105 13.10 -21.94 10.73
N THR A 106 14.09 -21.54 9.93
CA THR A 106 14.93 -20.37 10.20
C THR A 106 14.54 -19.21 9.29
N PRO A 107 13.61 -18.33 9.71
CA PRO A 107 13.20 -17.21 8.87
C PRO A 107 14.37 -16.26 8.65
N VAL A 108 14.37 -15.63 7.47
CA VAL A 108 15.34 -14.63 7.07
C VAL A 108 14.58 -13.40 6.55
N ILE A 109 15.02 -12.22 6.92
CA ILE A 109 14.52 -10.98 6.31
C ILE A 109 15.50 -10.59 5.20
N PRO A 110 15.05 -10.46 3.93
CA PRO A 110 15.95 -10.08 2.85
C PRO A 110 16.60 -8.72 3.10
N GLY A 111 17.91 -8.61 2.87
CA GLY A 111 18.67 -7.36 2.93
C GLY A 111 18.12 -6.31 1.97
N SER A 112 17.51 -6.73 0.86
CA SER A 112 16.79 -5.85 -0.07
C SER A 112 15.55 -5.19 0.55
N SER A 113 14.83 -5.90 1.44
CA SER A 113 13.68 -5.35 2.18
C SER A 113 14.13 -4.31 3.20
N LEU A 114 15.22 -4.59 3.92
CA LEU A 114 15.86 -3.64 4.85
C LEU A 114 16.37 -2.41 4.11
N ARG A 115 17.12 -2.60 3.03
CA ARG A 115 17.62 -1.52 2.17
C ARG A 115 16.48 -0.64 1.64
N GLY A 116 15.39 -1.23 1.16
CA GLY A 116 14.24 -0.50 0.64
C GLY A 116 13.55 0.34 1.71
N MET A 117 13.36 -0.22 2.91
CA MET A 117 12.80 0.50 4.06
C MET A 117 13.70 1.67 4.48
N THR A 118 15.00 1.43 4.65
CA THR A 118 15.96 2.47 5.05
C THR A 118 16.08 3.56 3.98
N ARG A 119 16.17 3.20 2.69
CA ARG A 119 16.22 4.16 1.58
C ARG A 119 14.98 5.07 1.58
N ALA A 120 13.78 4.50 1.72
CA ALA A 120 12.55 5.28 1.71
C ALA A 120 12.53 6.32 2.83
N LEU A 121 13.05 5.99 4.03
CA LEU A 121 13.18 6.95 5.11
C LEU A 121 14.21 8.03 4.79
N VAL A 122 15.37 7.69 4.22
CA VAL A 122 16.37 8.69 3.79
C VAL A 122 15.81 9.62 2.71
N GLU A 123 15.04 9.11 1.75
CA GLU A 123 14.34 9.93 0.75
C GLU A 123 13.39 10.94 1.42
N ILE A 124 12.70 10.53 2.49
CA ILE A 124 11.78 11.41 3.20
C ILE A 124 12.52 12.48 4.01
N VAL A 125 13.46 12.07 4.87
CA VAL A 125 14.13 12.98 5.82
C VAL A 125 15.21 13.82 5.17
N GLY A 126 15.78 13.34 4.07
CA GLY A 126 16.76 14.03 3.25
C GLY A 126 16.15 14.91 2.17
N TYR A 127 14.81 15.07 2.13
CA TYR A 127 14.10 15.88 1.13
C TYR A 127 14.48 15.48 -0.31
N GLY A 128 14.49 14.17 -0.57
CA GLY A 128 14.84 13.61 -1.87
C GLY A 128 13.77 13.87 -2.93
N LYS A 129 14.15 13.74 -4.20
CA LYS A 129 13.22 13.92 -5.32
C LYS A 129 12.21 12.76 -5.40
N MET A 130 11.04 13.03 -5.95
CA MET A 130 9.96 12.05 -6.11
C MET A 130 10.03 11.36 -7.48
N SER A 131 10.94 10.38 -7.61
CA SER A 131 11.15 9.64 -8.89
C SER A 131 10.28 8.39 -9.05
N TRP A 132 9.93 7.71 -7.94
CA TRP A 132 9.33 6.37 -7.96
C TRP A 132 7.80 6.42 -7.93
N VAL A 133 7.19 7.04 -8.94
CA VAL A 133 5.72 7.10 -9.08
C VAL A 133 5.28 6.49 -10.41
N SER A 134 4.20 5.72 -10.34
CA SER A 134 3.64 5.07 -11.53
C SER A 134 3.28 6.08 -12.62
N LYS A 135 3.72 5.77 -13.84
CA LYS A 135 3.34 6.46 -15.08
C LYS A 135 2.14 5.78 -15.76
N SER A 136 1.43 4.89 -15.07
CA SER A 136 0.19 4.29 -15.56
C SER A 136 -0.86 5.37 -15.81
N LYS A 137 -1.51 5.26 -16.96
CA LYS A 137 -2.60 6.15 -17.38
C LYS A 137 -3.86 5.90 -16.56
N MET A 138 -4.55 6.98 -16.21
CA MET A 138 -5.73 6.93 -15.36
C MET A 138 -7.00 7.00 -16.22
N PHE A 139 -7.86 5.99 -16.05
CA PHE A 139 -9.15 5.89 -16.69
C PHE A 139 -10.24 5.65 -15.65
N PHE A 140 -11.43 6.15 -15.93
CA PHE A 140 -12.56 6.00 -15.02
C PHE A 140 -13.87 5.79 -15.77
N ARG A 141 -14.87 5.34 -15.02
CA ARG A 141 -16.25 5.20 -15.46
C ARG A 141 -17.15 5.58 -14.30
N ALA A 142 -17.94 6.64 -14.45
CA ALA A 142 -18.82 7.16 -13.41
C ALA A 142 -20.27 7.18 -13.90
N VAL A 143 -20.88 6.00 -14.04
CA VAL A 143 -22.29 5.87 -14.46
C VAL A 143 -23.19 6.11 -13.25
N ALA A 144 -24.10 7.09 -13.34
CA ALA A 144 -25.07 7.39 -12.29
C ALA A 144 -24.41 7.61 -10.90
N GLY A 145 -23.26 8.27 -10.87
CA GLY A 145 -22.69 8.77 -9.61
C GLY A 145 -23.54 9.95 -9.15
N GLY A 146 -23.86 10.01 -7.85
CA GLY A 146 -24.46 11.24 -7.27
C GLY A 146 -23.51 12.43 -7.38
N ASP A 147 -23.78 13.52 -6.67
CA ASP A 147 -23.00 14.76 -6.73
C ASP A 147 -21.51 14.56 -6.41
N ASN A 148 -20.70 14.31 -7.45
CA ASN A 148 -19.24 14.18 -7.35
C ASN A 148 -18.55 14.57 -8.68
N PRO A 149 -17.33 15.13 -8.63
CA PRO A 149 -16.63 15.68 -9.78
C PRO A 149 -16.50 14.72 -10.97
N LEU A 150 -16.26 13.43 -10.71
CA LEU A 150 -16.12 12.44 -11.78
C LEU A 150 -17.44 12.19 -12.52
N ALA A 151 -18.58 12.25 -11.84
CA ALA A 151 -19.87 12.07 -12.52
C ALA A 151 -20.11 13.20 -13.52
N THR A 152 -19.92 14.45 -13.09
CA THR A 152 -20.04 15.63 -13.96
C THR A 152 -19.08 15.54 -15.16
N THR A 153 -17.79 15.26 -14.93
CA THR A 153 -16.83 15.11 -16.04
C THR A 153 -17.21 13.98 -17.01
N TYR A 154 -17.76 12.87 -16.50
CA TYR A 154 -18.20 11.76 -17.34
C TYR A 154 -19.43 12.13 -18.18
N GLU A 155 -20.37 12.87 -17.61
CA GLU A 155 -21.56 13.38 -18.30
C GLU A 155 -21.23 14.48 -19.31
N ASP A 156 -20.23 15.31 -19.07
CA ASP A 156 -19.76 16.29 -20.06
C ASP A 156 -19.20 15.60 -21.30
N LEU A 157 -18.47 14.49 -21.11
CA LEU A 157 -17.84 13.72 -22.20
C LEU A 157 -18.83 12.85 -22.97
N LEU A 158 -19.69 12.09 -22.28
CA LEU A 158 -20.62 11.14 -22.93
C LEU A 158 -22.02 11.72 -23.14
N GLY A 159 -22.30 12.89 -22.57
CA GLY A 159 -23.62 13.47 -22.45
C GLY A 159 -24.42 12.81 -21.30
N GLU A 160 -25.33 13.57 -20.71
CA GLU A 160 -26.29 13.06 -19.73
C GLU A 160 -26.99 11.79 -20.27
N TYR A 161 -26.98 10.70 -19.47
CA TYR A 161 -27.43 9.35 -19.87
C TYR A 161 -26.82 8.78 -21.16
N GLY A 162 -25.64 9.26 -21.56
CA GLY A 162 -24.94 8.82 -22.77
C GLY A 162 -25.47 9.43 -24.06
N ARG A 163 -26.14 10.60 -24.02
CA ARG A 163 -26.77 11.22 -25.21
C ARG A 163 -25.81 11.53 -26.37
N PHE A 164 -24.51 11.63 -26.13
CA PHE A 164 -23.49 11.84 -27.17
C PHE A 164 -22.91 10.53 -27.72
N VAL A 165 -23.17 9.40 -27.07
CA VAL A 165 -22.66 8.08 -27.48
C VAL A 165 -23.44 7.58 -28.68
N LYS A 166 -22.74 7.40 -29.82
CA LYS A 166 -23.21 6.81 -31.07
C LYS A 166 -22.81 5.35 -31.18
N ALA A 167 -23.33 4.65 -32.19
CA ALA A 167 -22.95 3.28 -32.51
C ALA A 167 -22.59 3.14 -33.99
N GLY A 168 -21.67 2.23 -34.28
CA GLY A 168 -21.19 1.95 -35.64
C GLY A 168 -20.44 0.63 -35.69
N TYR A 169 -19.67 0.45 -36.75
CA TYR A 169 -18.90 -0.75 -37.01
C TYR A 169 -17.46 -0.42 -37.29
N VAL A 170 -16.54 -1.16 -36.68
CA VAL A 170 -15.11 -1.04 -36.94
C VAL A 170 -14.82 -1.45 -38.38
N ILE A 171 -14.11 -0.62 -39.12
CA ILE A 171 -13.59 -0.93 -40.46
C ILE A 171 -12.14 -0.48 -40.57
N LYS A 172 -11.41 -1.00 -41.56
CA LYS A 172 -10.07 -0.50 -41.89
C LYS A 172 -10.06 0.20 -43.24
N GLN A 173 -9.57 1.44 -43.29
CA GLN A 173 -9.39 2.20 -44.54
C GLN A 173 -7.97 2.76 -44.59
N ASN A 174 -7.27 2.49 -45.69
CA ASN A 174 -5.88 2.95 -45.91
C ASN A 174 -4.95 2.64 -44.72
N GLY A 175 -5.13 1.46 -44.09
CA GLY A 175 -4.34 1.03 -42.94
C GLY A 175 -4.75 1.64 -41.59
N LYS A 176 -5.68 2.61 -41.56
CA LYS A 176 -6.18 3.24 -40.33
C LYS A 176 -7.53 2.65 -39.90
N TRP A 177 -7.77 2.64 -38.60
CA TRP A 177 -9.07 2.27 -38.03
C TRP A 177 -10.07 3.41 -38.22
N CYS A 178 -11.23 3.07 -38.76
CA CYS A 178 -12.36 3.98 -38.90
C CYS A 178 -13.63 3.32 -38.34
N ILE A 179 -14.65 4.12 -38.07
CA ILE A 179 -15.98 3.64 -37.70
C ILE A 179 -16.95 4.01 -38.82
N GLN A 180 -17.61 3.00 -39.39
CA GLN A 180 -18.78 3.20 -40.25
C GLN A 180 -20.00 3.40 -39.35
N PRO A 181 -20.65 4.58 -39.34
CA PRO A 181 -21.82 4.81 -38.50
C PRO A 181 -22.96 3.83 -38.79
N ALA A 182 -23.72 3.45 -37.76
CA ALA A 182 -24.92 2.63 -37.92
C ALA A 182 -26.14 3.49 -38.29
N LEU A 183 -27.18 2.85 -38.85
CA LEU A 183 -28.49 3.49 -39.01
C LEU A 183 -29.09 3.83 -37.64
N TYR A 184 -29.75 4.99 -37.56
CA TYR A 184 -30.48 5.36 -36.35
C TYR A 184 -31.84 4.64 -36.31
N PRO A 185 -32.31 4.17 -35.15
CA PRO A 185 -33.63 3.56 -34.99
C PRO A 185 -34.78 4.33 -35.65
N LYS A 186 -34.79 5.66 -35.52
CA LYS A 186 -35.79 6.53 -36.15
C LYS A 186 -35.82 6.42 -37.68
N SER A 187 -34.68 6.15 -38.33
CA SER A 187 -34.58 6.06 -39.80
C SER A 187 -35.33 4.87 -40.40
N ILE A 188 -35.62 3.85 -39.58
CA ILE A 188 -36.39 2.66 -39.97
C ILE A 188 -37.75 2.57 -39.26
N GLY A 189 -38.22 3.67 -38.66
CA GLY A 189 -39.56 3.74 -38.06
C GLY A 189 -39.67 3.27 -36.60
N LEU A 190 -38.55 3.05 -35.88
CA LEU A 190 -38.60 2.78 -34.44
C LEU A 190 -38.83 4.08 -33.64
N LYS A 191 -39.51 3.96 -32.49
CA LYS A 191 -39.76 5.06 -31.55
C LYS A 191 -38.54 5.46 -30.72
N GLU A 192 -37.52 4.60 -30.66
CA GLU A 192 -36.27 4.87 -29.97
C GLU A 192 -35.56 6.08 -30.62
N ARG A 193 -35.16 7.04 -29.79
CA ARG A 193 -34.53 8.28 -30.27
C ARG A 193 -33.01 8.21 -30.21
N GLY A 194 -32.47 7.32 -29.37
CA GLY A 194 -31.03 7.06 -29.30
C GLY A 194 -30.49 6.37 -30.55
N PRO A 195 -29.16 6.22 -30.67
CA PRO A 195 -28.50 5.65 -31.86
C PRO A 195 -28.52 4.11 -31.92
N TYR A 196 -29.10 3.46 -30.92
CA TYR A 196 -29.23 2.01 -30.82
C TYR A 196 -30.49 1.65 -30.03
N VAL A 197 -30.96 0.42 -30.15
CA VAL A 197 -32.18 -0.05 -29.47
C VAL A 197 -31.82 -0.86 -28.22
N LYS A 198 -32.53 -0.65 -27.11
CA LYS A 198 -32.38 -1.49 -25.91
C LYS A 198 -33.42 -2.60 -25.90
N ILE A 199 -32.97 -3.85 -25.96
CA ILE A 199 -33.84 -5.04 -25.98
C ILE A 199 -33.77 -5.75 -24.62
N LYS A 200 -34.91 -6.18 -24.07
CA LYS A 200 -34.95 -6.87 -22.77
C LYS A 200 -34.31 -8.26 -22.89
N ASP A 201 -33.50 -8.63 -21.90
CA ASP A 201 -32.85 -9.94 -21.79
C ASP A 201 -33.87 -11.09 -21.78
N GLN A 202 -34.92 -10.97 -20.95
CA GLN A 202 -36.02 -11.95 -20.89
C GLN A 202 -36.71 -12.18 -22.24
N TYR A 203 -36.93 -11.11 -23.02
CA TYR A 203 -37.56 -11.24 -24.34
C TYR A 203 -36.68 -12.06 -25.28
N LEU A 204 -35.36 -11.86 -25.26
CA LEU A 204 -34.43 -12.60 -26.13
C LEU A 204 -34.34 -14.08 -25.78
N LYS A 205 -34.43 -14.39 -24.48
CA LYS A 205 -34.50 -15.77 -23.98
C LYS A 205 -35.68 -16.54 -24.56
N GLU A 206 -36.81 -15.87 -24.77
CA GLU A 206 -38.03 -16.46 -25.35
C GLU A 206 -37.95 -16.64 -26.88
N GLN A 207 -37.04 -15.96 -27.57
CA GLN A 207 -36.93 -16.02 -29.05
C GLN A 207 -36.03 -17.16 -29.54
N GLY A 208 -35.20 -17.75 -28.67
CA GLY A 208 -34.36 -18.90 -29.00
C GLY A 208 -33.26 -18.61 -30.02
N LEU A 209 -32.51 -17.52 -29.84
CA LEU A 209 -31.31 -17.25 -30.65
C LEU A 209 -30.22 -18.31 -30.35
N ASP A 210 -29.61 -18.84 -31.41
CA ASP A 210 -28.52 -19.81 -31.30
C ASP A 210 -27.37 -19.27 -30.45
N ASP A 211 -26.87 -20.09 -29.52
CA ASP A 211 -25.75 -19.77 -28.61
C ASP A 211 -25.92 -18.49 -27.78
N PHE A 212 -27.14 -17.96 -27.65
CA PHE A 212 -27.41 -16.80 -26.79
C PHE A 212 -27.38 -17.21 -25.31
N LEU A 213 -26.45 -16.60 -24.57
CA LEU A 213 -26.39 -16.71 -23.12
C LEU A 213 -27.03 -15.48 -22.48
N ASP A 214 -28.05 -15.69 -21.65
CA ASP A 214 -28.66 -14.63 -20.85
C ASP A 214 -27.69 -14.13 -19.76
N PHE A 215 -27.94 -12.94 -19.21
CA PHE A 215 -26.97 -12.31 -18.29
C PHE A 215 -26.58 -13.16 -17.08
N ASN A 216 -27.46 -14.08 -16.64
CA ASN A 216 -27.27 -14.91 -15.46
C ASN A 216 -26.74 -16.32 -15.80
N HIS A 217 -26.45 -16.60 -17.07
CA HIS A 217 -25.87 -17.88 -17.46
C HIS A 217 -24.47 -18.05 -16.83
N PRO A 218 -24.14 -19.23 -16.25
CA PRO A 218 -22.84 -19.47 -15.61
C PRO A 218 -21.64 -19.24 -16.53
N ASP A 219 -21.79 -19.60 -17.81
CA ASP A 219 -20.76 -19.45 -18.85
C ASP A 219 -20.88 -18.13 -19.64
N TYR A 220 -21.60 -17.13 -19.11
CA TYR A 220 -21.76 -15.85 -19.79
C TYR A 220 -20.40 -15.25 -20.16
N LYS A 221 -20.28 -14.89 -21.43
CA LYS A 221 -19.19 -14.09 -21.98
C LYS A 221 -19.78 -13.02 -22.89
N PRO A 222 -19.08 -11.91 -23.15
CA PRO A 222 -19.49 -10.99 -24.19
C PRO A 222 -19.77 -11.75 -25.48
N GLN A 223 -20.88 -11.41 -26.13
CA GLN A 223 -21.34 -12.10 -27.33
C GLN A 223 -21.95 -11.10 -28.31
N TYR A 224 -21.76 -11.38 -29.59
CA TYR A 224 -22.19 -10.54 -30.70
C TYR A 224 -23.00 -11.42 -31.65
N HIS A 225 -24.31 -11.19 -31.70
CA HIS A 225 -25.22 -11.99 -32.50
C HIS A 225 -25.71 -11.18 -33.70
N GLN A 226 -25.40 -11.64 -34.91
CA GLN A 226 -26.03 -11.12 -36.12
C GLN A 226 -27.51 -11.49 -36.06
N VAL A 227 -28.39 -10.54 -36.29
CA VAL A 227 -29.84 -10.74 -36.16
C VAL A 227 -30.60 -10.08 -37.29
N SER A 228 -31.72 -10.70 -37.66
CA SER A 228 -32.78 -10.07 -38.44
C SER A 228 -33.98 -9.78 -37.52
N PHE A 229 -34.78 -8.74 -37.80
CA PHE A 229 -35.95 -8.41 -36.98
C PHE A 229 -37.08 -7.70 -37.74
N THR A 230 -38.30 -7.75 -37.19
CA THR A 230 -39.48 -7.01 -37.67
C THR A 230 -39.83 -5.85 -36.74
N ILE A 231 -40.53 -4.84 -37.28
CA ILE A 231 -41.01 -3.69 -36.52
C ILE A 231 -42.53 -3.70 -36.52
N ASN A 232 -43.13 -3.58 -35.33
CA ASN A 232 -44.55 -3.37 -35.16
C ASN A 232 -44.79 -2.22 -34.16
N ASN A 233 -45.68 -1.28 -34.49
CA ASN A 233 -46.01 -0.10 -33.67
C ASN A 233 -44.77 0.71 -33.20
N GLY A 234 -43.73 0.73 -34.03
CA GLY A 234 -42.45 1.41 -33.79
C GLY A 234 -41.58 0.75 -32.72
N ARG A 235 -41.74 -0.56 -32.49
CA ARG A 235 -40.91 -1.39 -31.60
C ARG A 235 -40.49 -2.67 -32.33
N VAL A 236 -39.37 -3.25 -31.89
CA VAL A 236 -38.95 -4.60 -32.33
C VAL A 236 -40.01 -5.61 -31.88
N ALA A 237 -40.52 -6.41 -32.83
CA ALA A 237 -41.64 -7.32 -32.61
C ALA A 237 -41.22 -8.79 -32.64
N GLN A 238 -40.41 -9.17 -33.62
CA GLN A 238 -39.75 -10.47 -33.74
C GLN A 238 -38.27 -10.24 -34.00
N ILE A 239 -37.43 -11.12 -33.47
CA ILE A 239 -35.97 -11.10 -33.69
C ILE A 239 -35.49 -12.54 -33.81
N GLY A 240 -34.64 -12.80 -34.79
CA GLY A 240 -34.10 -14.13 -35.07
C GLY A 240 -32.71 -14.05 -35.66
N THR A 241 -32.13 -15.20 -35.96
CA THR A 241 -30.88 -15.27 -36.74
C THR A 241 -31.09 -14.68 -38.15
N PRO A 242 -30.02 -14.43 -38.93
CA PRO A 242 -30.16 -13.95 -40.30
C PRO A 242 -30.99 -14.89 -41.19
N ALA A 243 -31.05 -16.19 -40.84
CA ALA A 243 -31.85 -17.20 -41.56
C ALA A 243 -33.37 -17.00 -41.46
N ALA A 244 -33.85 -16.17 -40.52
CA ALA A 244 -35.26 -15.82 -40.43
C ALA A 244 -35.70 -14.80 -41.50
N GLU A 245 -34.75 -14.19 -42.22
CA GLU A 245 -34.98 -13.28 -43.36
C GLU A 245 -35.95 -12.12 -43.08
N TYR A 246 -35.99 -11.64 -41.83
CA TYR A 246 -36.76 -10.45 -41.49
C TYR A 246 -36.17 -9.19 -42.16
N PRO A 247 -36.99 -8.16 -42.44
CA PRO A 247 -36.62 -7.05 -43.32
C PRO A 247 -35.52 -6.13 -42.79
N TYR A 248 -35.23 -6.16 -41.50
CA TYR A 248 -34.21 -5.31 -40.88
C TYR A 248 -33.10 -6.16 -40.28
N MET A 249 -31.86 -5.69 -40.44
CA MET A 249 -30.65 -6.36 -39.95
C MET A 249 -29.93 -5.52 -38.90
N GLY A 250 -29.21 -6.20 -38.00
CA GLY A 250 -28.34 -5.56 -37.02
C GLY A 250 -27.51 -6.57 -36.25
N VAL A 251 -26.77 -6.07 -35.25
CA VAL A 251 -26.00 -6.88 -34.32
C VAL A 251 -26.50 -6.62 -32.90
N LEU A 252 -26.92 -7.70 -32.24
CA LEU A 252 -27.19 -7.71 -30.82
C LEU A 252 -25.86 -7.80 -30.07
N VAL A 253 -25.53 -6.73 -29.35
CA VAL A 253 -24.37 -6.61 -28.49
C VAL A 253 -24.76 -6.93 -27.06
N CYS A 254 -24.27 -8.07 -26.59
CA CYS A 254 -24.46 -8.56 -25.24
C CYS A 254 -23.14 -8.41 -24.47
N ALA A 255 -23.01 -7.31 -23.73
CA ALA A 255 -21.80 -7.01 -22.98
C ALA A 255 -22.12 -6.47 -21.58
N GLY A 256 -21.25 -6.79 -20.61
CA GLY A 256 -21.26 -6.18 -19.29
C GLY A 256 -22.37 -6.69 -18.36
N ASN A 257 -22.45 -8.00 -18.12
CA ASN A 257 -23.37 -8.59 -17.13
C ASN A 257 -23.08 -8.14 -15.68
N MET A 258 -21.92 -7.54 -15.41
CA MET A 258 -21.49 -7.07 -14.09
C MET A 258 -21.40 -8.18 -13.01
N LEU A 259 -21.36 -9.46 -13.41
CA LEU A 259 -21.28 -10.59 -12.47
C LEU A 259 -19.84 -10.96 -12.10
N GLU A 260 -18.87 -10.65 -12.96
CA GLU A 260 -17.44 -10.94 -12.76
C GLU A 260 -16.85 -10.36 -11.45
N THR A 261 -17.51 -9.35 -10.87
CA THR A 261 -17.09 -8.69 -9.62
C THR A 261 -18.00 -9.00 -8.44
N ASN A 262 -19.04 -9.82 -8.61
CA ASN A 262 -20.03 -10.14 -7.58
C ASN A 262 -19.83 -11.56 -7.04
N SER A 263 -20.40 -11.81 -5.87
CA SER A 263 -20.46 -13.15 -5.26
C SER A 263 -21.27 -14.12 -6.11
N ASP A 264 -20.93 -15.41 -6.03
CA ASP A 264 -21.68 -16.48 -6.71
C ASP A 264 -23.16 -16.46 -6.28
N GLY A 265 -24.08 -16.53 -7.25
CA GLY A 265 -25.53 -16.55 -7.01
C GLY A 265 -26.26 -15.20 -7.01
N VAL A 266 -25.56 -14.08 -7.27
CA VAL A 266 -26.18 -12.76 -7.46
C VAL A 266 -26.64 -12.60 -8.91
N GLU A 267 -27.90 -12.22 -9.13
CA GLU A 267 -28.39 -11.90 -10.48
C GLU A 267 -27.79 -10.59 -11.03
N SER A 268 -27.64 -10.52 -12.34
CA SER A 268 -27.14 -9.33 -13.03
C SER A 268 -28.07 -8.16 -12.78
N PRO A 269 -27.53 -6.97 -12.42
CA PRO A 269 -28.33 -5.75 -12.38
C PRO A 269 -28.75 -5.28 -13.78
N ARG A 270 -28.21 -5.89 -14.85
CA ARG A 270 -28.56 -5.56 -16.23
C ARG A 270 -29.78 -6.35 -16.67
N LYS A 271 -30.70 -5.65 -17.35
CA LYS A 271 -31.95 -6.22 -17.87
C LYS A 271 -32.10 -6.06 -19.38
N ARG A 272 -31.14 -5.40 -20.02
CA ARG A 272 -31.23 -5.04 -21.44
C ARG A 272 -29.89 -5.16 -22.16
N HIS A 273 -29.94 -5.73 -23.35
CA HIS A 273 -28.87 -5.75 -24.34
C HIS A 273 -29.04 -4.59 -25.34
N THR A 274 -28.02 -4.36 -26.16
CA THR A 274 -28.02 -3.27 -27.15
C THR A 274 -28.08 -3.85 -28.56
N LEU A 275 -29.05 -3.43 -29.36
CA LEU A 275 -29.13 -3.75 -30.78
C LEU A 275 -28.60 -2.57 -31.60
N VAL A 276 -27.49 -2.78 -32.29
CA VAL A 276 -26.88 -1.84 -33.25
C VAL A 276 -27.42 -2.19 -34.63
N LEU A 277 -28.04 -1.22 -35.32
CA LEU A 277 -28.62 -1.46 -36.64
C LEU A 277 -27.56 -1.59 -37.72
N ALA A 278 -27.94 -2.00 -38.93
CA ALA A 278 -27.03 -2.12 -40.07
C ALA A 278 -26.21 -0.83 -40.34
N LYS A 279 -25.06 -1.01 -41.00
CA LYS A 279 -24.17 0.08 -41.44
C LYS A 279 -24.95 1.10 -42.27
N ASN A 280 -24.79 2.39 -41.98
CA ASN A 280 -25.33 3.47 -42.79
C ASN A 280 -24.36 3.79 -43.93
N GLN A 281 -24.60 3.23 -45.11
CA GLN A 281 -23.72 3.44 -46.28
C GLN A 281 -23.76 4.86 -46.86
N ASN A 282 -24.72 5.69 -46.44
CA ASN A 282 -24.86 7.07 -46.92
C ASN A 282 -23.98 8.07 -46.14
N VAL A 283 -23.23 7.60 -45.14
CA VAL A 283 -22.35 8.43 -44.31
C VAL A 283 -20.92 7.94 -44.48
N LEU A 284 -19.99 8.88 -44.64
CA LEU A 284 -18.57 8.55 -44.73
C LEU A 284 -18.06 7.96 -43.40
N PRO A 285 -17.14 6.99 -43.45
CA PRO A 285 -16.48 6.50 -42.25
C PRO A 285 -15.73 7.59 -41.50
N LEU A 286 -15.83 7.56 -40.18
CA LEU A 286 -15.13 8.49 -39.29
C LEU A 286 -13.78 7.88 -38.89
N PRO A 287 -12.64 8.55 -39.12
CA PRO A 287 -11.35 8.05 -38.65
C PRO A 287 -11.30 8.07 -37.11
N ILE A 288 -10.65 7.06 -36.53
CA ILE A 288 -10.34 7.07 -35.09
C ILE A 288 -9.15 8.00 -34.86
N ASN A 289 -9.32 8.96 -33.96
CA ASN A 289 -8.25 9.85 -33.54
C ASN A 289 -7.08 9.05 -32.95
N GLU A 290 -5.85 9.39 -33.31
CA GLU A 290 -4.66 8.62 -32.90
C GLU A 290 -4.51 8.56 -31.38
N GLN A 291 -4.79 9.66 -30.67
CA GLN A 291 -4.76 9.68 -29.20
C GLN A 291 -5.90 8.85 -28.59
N ALA A 292 -7.08 8.82 -29.21
CA ALA A 292 -8.19 7.98 -28.75
C ALA A 292 -7.87 6.49 -28.87
N LEU A 293 -7.16 6.09 -29.94
CA LEU A 293 -6.67 4.73 -30.12
C LEU A 293 -5.65 4.38 -29.04
N GLU A 294 -4.65 5.24 -28.80
CA GLU A 294 -3.65 5.04 -27.74
C GLU A 294 -4.30 4.94 -26.36
N ASP A 295 -5.17 5.91 -26.01
CA ASP A 295 -5.90 5.93 -24.74
C ASP A 295 -6.73 4.65 -24.56
N TYR A 296 -7.38 4.15 -25.62
CA TYR A 296 -8.12 2.90 -25.56
C TYR A 296 -7.22 1.70 -25.26
N LEU A 297 -6.10 1.56 -25.97
CA LEU A 297 -5.14 0.47 -25.78
C LEU A 297 -4.53 0.49 -24.38
N ASP A 298 -4.19 1.68 -23.87
CA ASP A 298 -3.69 1.89 -22.51
C ASP A 298 -4.74 1.55 -21.42
N SER A 299 -6.03 1.55 -21.78
CA SER A 299 -7.15 1.27 -20.86
C SER A 299 -7.55 -0.22 -20.80
N LEU A 300 -7.01 -1.07 -21.68
CA LEU A 300 -7.40 -2.48 -21.81
C LEU A 300 -7.21 -3.25 -20.50
N THR A 301 -8.29 -3.88 -20.04
CA THR A 301 -8.24 -4.82 -18.91
C THR A 301 -7.85 -6.22 -19.38
N GLU A 302 -7.40 -7.08 -18.46
CA GLU A 302 -7.13 -8.49 -18.77
C GLU A 302 -8.35 -9.20 -19.39
N PHE A 303 -9.56 -8.88 -18.92
CA PHE A 303 -10.81 -9.36 -19.53
C PHE A 303 -10.92 -8.97 -21.02
N GLN A 304 -10.57 -7.73 -21.36
CA GLN A 304 -10.62 -7.25 -22.74
C GLN A 304 -9.48 -7.79 -23.63
N LYS A 305 -8.59 -8.63 -23.10
CA LYS A 305 -7.55 -9.36 -23.84
C LYS A 305 -7.91 -10.83 -24.05
N THR A 306 -9.13 -11.24 -23.70
CA THR A 306 -9.63 -12.61 -23.86
C THR A 306 -10.78 -12.66 -24.84
N ALA A 307 -10.98 -13.82 -25.49
CA ALA A 307 -12.07 -14.02 -26.44
C ALA A 307 -13.44 -13.64 -25.83
N PRO A 308 -14.32 -12.94 -26.58
CA PRO A 308 -14.26 -12.71 -28.04
C PRO A 308 -13.42 -11.49 -28.47
N PHE A 309 -12.70 -10.84 -27.56
CA PHE A 309 -11.82 -9.73 -27.90
C PHE A 309 -10.46 -10.21 -28.44
N ASP A 310 -9.80 -9.33 -29.19
CA ASP A 310 -8.42 -9.52 -29.62
C ASP A 310 -7.48 -9.25 -28.44
N GLU A 311 -6.46 -10.11 -28.28
CA GLU A 311 -5.51 -10.04 -27.17
C GLU A 311 -4.77 -8.70 -27.08
N ARG A 312 -4.52 -8.05 -28.23
CA ARG A 312 -3.74 -6.81 -28.33
C ARG A 312 -4.61 -5.60 -28.62
N MET A 313 -5.66 -5.79 -29.42
CA MET A 313 -6.50 -4.74 -29.97
C MET A 313 -7.87 -4.64 -29.28
N GLY A 314 -8.18 -5.54 -28.35
CA GLY A 314 -9.44 -5.58 -27.63
C GLY A 314 -10.64 -5.70 -28.56
N CYS A 315 -11.51 -4.69 -28.55
CA CYS A 315 -12.72 -4.67 -29.37
C CYS A 315 -12.53 -4.10 -30.78
N LEU A 316 -11.30 -3.71 -31.16
CA LEU A 316 -10.99 -3.28 -32.52
C LEU A 316 -10.83 -4.50 -33.44
N ILE A 317 -11.96 -5.12 -33.75
CA ILE A 317 -12.07 -6.25 -34.67
C ILE A 317 -12.92 -5.80 -35.85
N GLU A 318 -12.40 -5.92 -37.06
CA GLU A 318 -13.09 -5.47 -38.26
C GLU A 318 -14.47 -6.13 -38.41
N GLY A 319 -15.50 -5.32 -38.66
CA GLY A 319 -16.89 -5.76 -38.74
C GLY A 319 -17.63 -5.79 -37.40
N ASN A 320 -16.96 -5.72 -36.26
CA ASN A 320 -17.63 -5.71 -34.96
C ASN A 320 -18.31 -4.36 -34.67
N PRO A 321 -19.45 -4.37 -33.95
CA PRO A 321 -20.09 -3.16 -33.51
C PRO A 321 -19.30 -2.50 -32.38
N ILE A 322 -19.35 -1.17 -32.36
CA ILE A 322 -18.60 -0.33 -31.43
C ILE A 322 -19.40 0.91 -31.05
N PHE A 323 -19.19 1.42 -29.84
CA PHE A 323 -19.80 2.64 -29.34
C PHE A 323 -18.77 3.73 -29.26
N TYR A 324 -19.15 4.96 -29.62
CA TYR A 324 -18.18 6.04 -29.75
C TYR A 324 -18.79 7.43 -29.51
N VAL A 325 -17.94 8.39 -29.18
CA VAL A 325 -18.25 9.83 -29.21
C VAL A 325 -17.43 10.45 -30.32
N GLU A 326 -18.09 11.32 -31.08
CA GLU A 326 -17.50 12.05 -32.20
C GLU A 326 -17.22 13.48 -31.78
N ASP A 327 -16.05 13.99 -32.16
CA ASP A 327 -15.68 15.39 -32.06
C ASP A 327 -14.94 15.80 -33.34
N ASP A 328 -15.31 16.95 -33.91
CA ASP A 328 -14.75 17.50 -35.15
C ASP A 328 -14.57 16.48 -36.31
N GLY A 329 -15.59 15.65 -36.55
CA GLY A 329 -15.58 14.65 -37.63
C GLY A 329 -14.63 13.46 -37.40
N GLN A 330 -14.10 13.28 -36.18
CA GLN A 330 -13.28 12.15 -35.79
C GLN A 330 -13.88 11.44 -34.57
N VAL A 331 -13.51 10.16 -34.40
CA VAL A 331 -13.86 9.43 -33.19
C VAL A 331 -12.86 9.77 -32.09
N PHE A 332 -13.35 10.37 -31.00
CA PHE A 332 -12.54 10.89 -29.90
C PHE A 332 -12.56 10.00 -28.65
N LEU A 333 -13.62 9.22 -28.45
CA LEU A 333 -13.73 8.22 -27.40
C LEU A 333 -14.49 7.00 -27.94
N PHE A 334 -14.14 5.79 -27.50
CA PHE A 334 -14.87 4.59 -27.91
C PHE A 334 -14.72 3.41 -26.95
N GLY A 335 -15.59 2.41 -27.11
CA GLY A 335 -15.46 1.12 -26.44
C GLY A 335 -16.53 0.11 -26.86
N HIS A 336 -16.42 -1.09 -26.28
CA HIS A 336 -17.26 -2.24 -26.63
C HIS A 336 -18.68 -2.19 -26.06
N SER A 337 -18.96 -1.27 -25.14
CA SER A 337 -20.29 -1.03 -24.56
C SER A 337 -20.55 0.47 -24.44
N PRO A 338 -21.82 0.94 -24.40
CA PRO A 338 -22.12 2.38 -24.37
C PRO A 338 -21.55 3.13 -23.15
N ASN A 339 -21.30 2.41 -22.05
CA ASN A 339 -20.73 2.96 -20.83
C ASN A 339 -19.26 2.56 -20.71
N PHE A 340 -18.45 2.94 -21.71
CA PHE A 340 -17.02 2.66 -21.74
C PHE A 340 -16.23 3.57 -20.78
N ARG A 341 -15.00 3.19 -20.45
CA ARG A 341 -14.12 4.03 -19.62
C ARG A 341 -13.61 5.21 -20.43
N VAL A 342 -13.44 6.35 -19.78
CA VAL A 342 -12.90 7.57 -20.39
C VAL A 342 -11.58 7.95 -19.69
N PRO A 343 -10.64 8.59 -20.41
CA PRO A 343 -9.38 9.05 -19.85
C PRO A 343 -9.61 10.23 -18.90
N MET A 344 -8.86 10.28 -17.79
CA MET A 344 -8.75 11.50 -16.99
C MET A 344 -7.73 12.41 -17.68
N ARG A 345 -8.11 13.62 -18.08
CA ARG A 345 -7.22 14.57 -18.77
C ARG A 345 -7.00 15.81 -17.93
N LEU A 346 -5.80 16.36 -17.99
CA LEU A 346 -5.49 17.70 -17.49
C LEU A 346 -5.87 18.71 -18.58
N ALA A 347 -6.33 19.93 -18.25
CA ALA A 347 -6.78 20.95 -19.22
C ALA A 347 -5.92 21.11 -20.49
N ASN A 348 -4.60 21.00 -20.37
CA ASN A 348 -3.66 21.27 -21.47
C ASN A 348 -3.07 19.99 -22.11
N GLU A 349 -3.56 18.81 -21.72
CA GLU A 349 -3.04 17.53 -22.17
C GLU A 349 -4.07 16.77 -23.02
N LYS A 350 -3.64 16.26 -24.16
CA LYS A 350 -4.49 15.44 -25.04
C LYS A 350 -4.58 13.98 -24.57
N ARG A 351 -3.55 13.50 -23.88
CA ARG A 351 -3.41 12.13 -23.37
C ARG A 351 -4.03 11.98 -21.99
N ALA A 352 -4.31 10.74 -21.59
CA ALA A 352 -4.63 10.43 -20.20
C ALA A 352 -3.51 10.87 -19.23
N ALA A 353 -3.93 11.38 -18.08
CA ALA A 353 -3.11 11.78 -16.95
C ALA A 353 -2.53 10.57 -16.23
N THR A 354 -1.40 10.79 -15.56
CA THR A 354 -0.73 9.83 -14.69
C THR A 354 -0.56 10.43 -13.30
N ALA A 355 -0.34 9.60 -12.28
CA ALA A 355 0.03 10.11 -10.96
C ALA A 355 1.33 10.94 -11.02
N PHE A 356 2.25 10.58 -11.91
CA PHE A 356 3.52 11.30 -12.13
C PHE A 356 3.34 12.73 -12.67
N ASP A 357 2.21 13.03 -13.35
CA ASP A 357 1.90 14.38 -13.83
C ASP A 357 1.51 15.34 -12.68
N LEU A 358 1.11 14.79 -11.53
CA LEU A 358 0.71 15.56 -10.33
C LEU A 358 1.86 15.81 -9.36
N ILE A 359 3.10 15.59 -9.82
CA ILE A 359 4.33 15.93 -9.09
C ILE A 359 4.91 17.18 -9.74
N PRO A 360 5.14 18.27 -8.98
CA PRO A 360 5.80 19.46 -9.50
C PRO A 360 7.12 19.13 -10.20
N GLU A 361 7.41 19.79 -11.33
CA GLU A 361 8.60 19.48 -12.14
C GLU A 361 9.91 19.60 -11.36
N ALA A 362 10.02 20.61 -10.50
CA ALA A 362 11.17 20.82 -9.62
C ALA A 362 11.44 19.64 -8.65
N LEU A 363 10.44 18.80 -8.37
CA LEU A 363 10.56 17.64 -7.48
C LEU A 363 10.87 16.33 -8.20
N ARG A 364 10.97 16.33 -9.53
CA ARG A 364 11.17 15.13 -10.35
C ARG A 364 12.30 15.27 -11.37
N ASP A 365 13.13 16.30 -11.26
CA ASP A 365 14.29 16.48 -12.13
C ASP A 365 15.33 15.38 -11.86
N GLU A 366 15.44 14.43 -12.80
CA GLU A 366 16.38 13.33 -12.73
C GLU A 366 17.84 13.81 -12.76
N LYS A 367 18.16 15.04 -13.17
CA LYS A 367 19.54 15.56 -13.15
C LYS A 367 20.04 15.75 -11.72
N MET A 368 19.15 16.07 -10.78
CA MET A 368 19.51 16.30 -9.38
C MET A 368 20.02 15.02 -8.70
N VAL A 369 21.01 15.18 -7.83
CA VAL A 369 21.51 14.13 -6.93
C VAL A 369 21.13 14.55 -5.52
N ASP A 370 20.29 13.74 -4.87
CA ASP A 370 19.90 13.92 -3.47
C ASP A 370 20.66 12.94 -2.58
N LEU A 371 20.43 13.03 -1.27
CA LEU A 371 21.15 12.24 -0.28
C LEU A 371 20.88 10.73 -0.43
N ALA A 372 19.66 10.34 -0.77
CA ALA A 372 19.32 8.93 -0.98
C ALA A 372 20.04 8.37 -2.23
N ASP A 373 20.10 9.14 -3.30
CA ASP A 373 20.88 8.80 -4.49
C ASP A 373 22.37 8.69 -4.21
N ALA A 374 22.95 9.61 -3.45
CA ALA A 374 24.37 9.57 -3.11
C ALA A 374 24.71 8.32 -2.26
N ILE A 375 23.86 7.95 -1.31
CA ILE A 375 24.10 6.82 -0.40
C ILE A 375 23.83 5.48 -1.10
N PHE A 376 22.66 5.35 -1.74
CA PHE A 376 22.15 4.06 -2.24
C PHE A 376 22.41 3.83 -3.73
N GLY A 377 22.90 4.84 -4.45
CA GLY A 377 23.13 4.80 -5.90
C GLY A 377 21.87 5.09 -6.71
N TYR A 378 22.06 5.24 -8.02
CA TYR A 378 21.00 5.57 -8.97
C TYR A 378 21.30 5.08 -10.38
N VAL A 379 20.23 4.90 -11.16
CA VAL A 379 20.25 4.73 -12.61
C VAL A 379 19.17 5.62 -13.20
N LYS A 380 19.59 6.65 -13.93
CA LYS A 380 18.75 7.68 -14.53
C LYS A 380 18.46 7.36 -16.01
N ASP A 381 17.51 8.07 -16.61
CA ASP A 381 17.17 7.89 -18.02
C ASP A 381 18.40 8.05 -18.93
N LYS A 382 18.43 7.31 -20.04
CA LYS A 382 19.53 7.36 -21.03
C LYS A 382 19.75 8.78 -21.59
N LYS A 383 18.71 9.62 -21.58
CA LYS A 383 18.74 11.01 -22.05
C LYS A 383 19.47 11.97 -21.11
N VAL A 384 19.66 11.62 -19.84
CA VAL A 384 20.25 12.51 -18.82
C VAL A 384 21.76 12.70 -19.05
N GLY A 385 22.46 11.70 -19.60
CA GLY A 385 23.88 11.80 -19.94
C GLY A 385 24.61 10.46 -19.98
N LYS A 386 25.94 10.51 -19.81
CA LYS A 386 26.85 9.35 -19.73
C LYS A 386 27.64 9.36 -18.41
N GLY A 387 28.23 8.23 -18.04
CA GLY A 387 29.04 8.11 -16.82
C GLY A 387 28.24 8.39 -15.53
N LYS A 388 28.87 9.07 -14.57
CA LYS A 388 28.25 9.42 -13.28
C LYS A 388 26.99 10.27 -13.40
N ALA A 389 26.84 11.06 -14.46
CA ALA A 389 25.60 11.82 -14.68
C ALA A 389 24.38 10.89 -14.89
N ARG A 390 24.60 9.65 -15.36
CA ARG A 390 23.54 8.67 -15.62
C ARG A 390 23.42 7.61 -14.55
N ALA A 391 24.54 7.05 -14.09
CA ALA A 391 24.51 5.95 -13.13
C ALA A 391 25.67 6.04 -12.15
N CYS A 392 25.38 5.73 -10.89
CA CYS A 392 26.36 5.62 -9.83
C CYS A 392 26.00 4.46 -8.91
N ALA A 393 26.98 3.63 -8.57
CA ALA A 393 26.80 2.53 -7.64
C ALA A 393 26.52 3.06 -6.22
N GLY A 394 25.71 2.31 -5.47
CA GLY A 394 25.50 2.59 -4.06
C GLY A 394 26.78 2.36 -3.26
N ARG A 395 26.85 2.99 -2.08
CA ARG A 395 27.96 2.88 -1.13
C ARG A 395 27.53 2.23 0.19
N VAL A 396 26.35 1.62 0.21
CA VAL A 396 25.80 0.88 1.35
C VAL A 396 25.30 -0.48 0.91
N PHE A 397 25.57 -1.49 1.73
CA PHE A 397 25.30 -2.89 1.45
C PHE A 397 24.62 -3.52 2.65
N PHE A 398 23.42 -4.06 2.45
CA PHE A 398 22.61 -4.67 3.49
C PHE A 398 22.69 -6.18 3.37
N ASN A 399 23.16 -6.83 4.43
CA ASN A 399 23.08 -8.28 4.53
C ASN A 399 21.64 -8.68 4.89
N ASP A 400 21.33 -9.95 4.63
CA ASP A 400 20.10 -10.54 5.11
C ASP A 400 20.07 -10.57 6.65
N ALA A 401 18.89 -10.36 7.22
CA ALA A 401 18.67 -10.48 8.66
C ALA A 401 18.35 -11.92 9.01
N HIS A 402 19.28 -12.55 9.72
CA HIS A 402 19.17 -13.93 10.15
C HIS A 402 18.47 -14.01 11.50
N TYR A 403 17.58 -14.98 11.64
CA TYR A 403 16.98 -15.35 12.92
C TYR A 403 18.07 -15.54 13.99
N GLN A 404 17.85 -14.98 15.18
CA GLN A 404 18.77 -15.09 16.31
C GLN A 404 18.11 -15.77 17.50
N ALA A 405 16.93 -15.30 17.91
CA ALA A 405 16.27 -15.81 19.11
C ALA A 405 14.77 -15.49 19.10
N ASP A 406 14.03 -16.26 19.89
CA ASP A 406 12.66 -16.00 20.29
C ASP A 406 12.42 -16.52 21.71
N SER A 407 11.30 -16.13 22.33
CA SER A 407 10.92 -16.61 23.67
C SER A 407 10.01 -17.86 23.69
N HIS A 408 9.19 -18.09 22.65
CA HIS A 408 8.09 -19.07 22.67
C HIS A 408 7.62 -19.51 21.26
N GLY A 409 8.52 -19.94 20.39
CA GLY A 409 8.29 -20.29 18.98
C GLY A 409 8.36 -19.11 18.01
N VAL A 410 8.62 -19.38 16.72
CA VAL A 410 8.85 -18.36 15.69
C VAL A 410 7.57 -17.94 14.96
N TRP A 411 6.71 -18.91 14.68
CA TRP A 411 5.56 -18.72 13.80
C TRP A 411 4.33 -18.22 14.55
N LEU A 412 3.56 -17.34 13.92
CA LEU A 412 2.24 -16.96 14.42
C LEU A 412 1.25 -18.11 14.17
N THR A 413 0.98 -18.91 15.20
CA THR A 413 0.06 -20.05 15.12
C THR A 413 -1.34 -19.72 15.66
N GLY A 414 -2.35 -20.38 15.09
CA GLY A 414 -3.74 -20.34 15.57
C GLY A 414 -4.09 -21.56 16.41
N ARG A 415 -5.32 -21.61 16.96
CA ARG A 415 -5.83 -22.75 17.75
C ARG A 415 -6.53 -23.84 16.92
N SER A 416 -6.62 -23.70 15.60
CA SER A 416 -7.32 -24.67 14.74
C SER A 416 -6.34 -25.58 14.02
N ALA A 417 -6.74 -26.82 13.74
CA ALA A 417 -5.94 -27.80 13.00
C ALA A 417 -5.48 -27.31 11.60
N ARG A 418 -6.15 -26.28 11.03
CA ARG A 418 -5.74 -25.64 9.77
C ARG A 418 -4.63 -24.60 9.95
N ASP A 419 -4.39 -24.13 11.17
CA ASP A 419 -3.41 -23.09 11.53
C ASP A 419 -2.22 -23.65 12.35
N GLU A 420 -2.17 -24.96 12.60
CA GLU A 420 -1.13 -25.62 13.42
C GLU A 420 0.28 -25.47 12.82
N ALA A 421 0.40 -25.30 11.50
CA ALA A 421 1.67 -24.99 10.81
C ALA A 421 1.96 -23.47 10.67
N GLY A 422 1.16 -22.61 11.31
CA GLY A 422 1.30 -21.14 11.22
C GLY A 422 0.84 -20.52 9.89
N ILE A 423 0.09 -21.28 9.08
CA ILE A 423 -0.44 -20.81 7.79
C ILE A 423 -1.80 -20.16 8.00
N ILE A 424 -1.92 -18.90 7.59
CA ILE A 424 -3.13 -18.09 7.80
C ILE A 424 -3.66 -17.60 6.46
N THR A 425 -4.98 -17.58 6.31
CA THR A 425 -5.65 -16.86 5.21
C THR A 425 -5.92 -15.43 5.69
N PRO A 426 -5.19 -14.40 5.21
CA PRO A 426 -5.38 -13.03 5.66
C PRO A 426 -6.60 -12.41 4.97
N LYS A 427 -7.10 -11.30 5.53
CA LYS A 427 -8.06 -10.42 4.83
C LYS A 427 -7.47 -9.96 3.49
N ILE A 428 -8.32 -9.63 2.52
CA ILE A 428 -7.93 -9.32 1.14
C ILE A 428 -7.10 -8.03 1.08
N LEU A 429 -5.87 -8.11 0.58
CA LEU A 429 -4.99 -6.96 0.37
C LEU A 429 -5.17 -6.44 -1.05
N SER A 430 -5.84 -5.30 -1.21
CA SER A 430 -6.14 -4.72 -2.53
C SER A 430 -5.29 -3.49 -2.82
N SER A 431 -5.02 -3.26 -4.11
CA SER A 431 -4.43 -2.00 -4.59
C SER A 431 -5.49 -0.89 -4.67
N PRO A 432 -5.11 0.39 -4.48
CA PRO A 432 -6.04 1.50 -4.61
C PRO A 432 -6.58 1.57 -6.05
N LYS A 433 -7.88 1.84 -6.19
CA LYS A 433 -8.49 2.12 -7.49
C LYS A 433 -8.22 3.60 -7.86
N PRO A 434 -8.06 3.96 -9.15
CA PRO A 434 -7.94 5.35 -9.58
C PRO A 434 -9.07 6.26 -9.09
N THR A 435 -10.25 5.68 -8.85
CA THR A 435 -11.41 6.39 -8.30
C THR A 435 -11.26 6.77 -6.82
N SER A 436 -10.24 6.30 -6.10
CA SER A 436 -9.94 6.65 -4.70
C SER A 436 -9.02 7.87 -4.59
N PHE A 437 -9.08 8.79 -5.56
CA PHE A 437 -8.19 9.94 -5.69
C PHE A 437 -8.15 10.83 -4.45
N GLN A 438 -9.24 10.91 -3.69
CA GLN A 438 -9.40 11.84 -2.57
C GLN A 438 -8.46 11.55 -1.39
N HIS A 439 -7.92 10.32 -1.30
CA HIS A 439 -6.90 9.98 -0.31
C HIS A 439 -5.47 10.29 -0.78
N TYR A 440 -5.24 10.31 -2.10
CA TYR A 440 -3.91 10.35 -2.70
C TYR A 440 -3.53 11.72 -3.25
N LEU A 441 -4.51 12.62 -3.41
CA LEU A 441 -4.31 14.00 -3.85
C LEU A 441 -4.58 14.97 -2.71
N VAL A 442 -3.91 16.12 -2.75
CA VAL A 442 -4.18 17.24 -1.84
C VAL A 442 -5.60 17.78 -2.09
N GLN A 443 -6.38 17.82 -1.00
CA GLN A 443 -7.73 18.38 -0.95
C GLN A 443 -7.73 19.66 -0.12
N GLU A 444 -8.08 20.80 -0.73
CA GLU A 444 -8.21 22.10 -0.04
C GLU A 444 -9.64 22.36 0.47
N ASN A 445 -10.62 21.65 -0.09
CA ASN A 445 -12.04 21.73 0.27
C ASN A 445 -12.57 20.33 0.64
N PRO A 446 -12.04 19.68 1.69
CA PRO A 446 -12.35 18.29 2.02
C PRO A 446 -13.84 18.03 2.33
N ASP A 447 -14.55 19.06 2.82
CA ASP A 447 -15.95 18.94 3.24
C ASP A 447 -16.97 19.07 2.09
N ASP A 448 -16.56 19.54 0.91
CA ASP A 448 -17.45 19.68 -0.26
C ASP A 448 -17.15 18.58 -1.30
N PRO A 449 -18.00 17.53 -1.41
CA PRO A 449 -17.81 16.45 -2.37
C PRO A 449 -17.67 16.93 -3.81
N GLY A 450 -18.35 18.02 -4.19
CA GLY A 450 -18.38 18.59 -5.54
C GLY A 450 -17.09 19.32 -5.92
N GLN A 451 -16.26 19.69 -4.92
CA GLN A 451 -15.00 20.41 -5.11
C GLN A 451 -13.75 19.56 -4.81
N LEU A 452 -13.90 18.24 -4.72
CA LEU A 452 -12.75 17.36 -4.52
C LEU A 452 -11.86 17.28 -5.77
N ASN A 453 -10.57 17.49 -5.57
CA ASN A 453 -9.54 17.37 -6.60
C ASN A 453 -9.34 15.90 -7.00
N HIS A 454 -9.41 15.59 -8.30
CA HIS A 454 -9.14 14.29 -8.91
C HIS A 454 -8.00 14.38 -9.94
N TYR A 455 -7.62 13.26 -10.56
CA TYR A 455 -6.49 13.21 -11.51
C TYR A 455 -6.70 14.00 -12.83
N GLY A 456 -7.88 14.60 -13.01
CA GLY A 456 -8.20 15.49 -14.12
C GLY A 456 -8.55 16.91 -13.66
N SER A 457 -8.38 17.24 -12.38
CA SER A 457 -8.53 18.60 -11.89
C SER A 457 -7.37 19.44 -12.42
N ASP A 458 -7.69 20.59 -13.01
CA ASP A 458 -6.74 21.39 -13.79
C ASP A 458 -5.53 21.89 -12.99
N GLN A 459 -4.41 22.12 -13.68
CA GLN A 459 -3.17 22.75 -13.19
C GLN A 459 -2.48 22.02 -12.02
N PRO A 460 -1.70 20.96 -12.32
CA PRO A 460 -0.79 20.34 -11.36
C PRO A 460 0.14 21.37 -10.72
N GLY A 461 0.28 21.35 -9.38
CA GLY A 461 1.13 22.29 -8.65
C GLY A 461 0.45 23.60 -8.26
N GLU A 462 -0.65 23.97 -8.91
CA GLU A 462 -1.45 25.16 -8.58
C GLU A 462 -2.75 24.79 -7.87
N LYS A 463 -3.57 23.88 -8.42
CA LYS A 463 -4.82 23.43 -7.77
C LYS A 463 -4.67 22.13 -6.99
N THR A 464 -3.82 21.22 -7.44
CA THR A 464 -3.59 19.95 -6.72
C THR A 464 -2.23 19.33 -7.02
N ILE A 465 -1.76 18.51 -6.08
CA ILE A 465 -0.54 17.69 -6.15
C ILE A 465 -0.78 16.33 -5.50
N LEU A 466 0.12 15.37 -5.72
CA LEU A 466 0.15 14.15 -4.92
C LEU A 466 0.36 14.47 -3.44
N ARG A 467 -0.28 13.69 -2.57
CA ARG A 467 -0.21 13.83 -1.11
C ARG A 467 1.13 13.42 -0.50
N GLY A 468 1.99 12.72 -1.27
CA GLY A 468 3.37 12.40 -0.88
C GLY A 468 3.63 10.91 -0.58
N HIS A 469 4.49 10.62 0.39
CA HIS A 469 4.93 9.26 0.72
C HIS A 469 3.92 8.56 1.63
N LYS A 470 3.28 7.52 1.10
CA LYS A 470 2.34 6.68 1.86
C LYS A 470 3.08 5.81 2.88
N LEU A 471 2.75 5.96 4.16
CA LEU A 471 3.22 5.11 5.27
C LEU A 471 2.03 4.53 6.03
N TYR A 472 2.28 3.45 6.78
CA TYR A 472 1.26 2.72 7.52
C TYR A 472 1.39 2.98 9.01
N TRP A 473 0.25 3.16 9.68
CA TRP A 473 0.21 3.36 11.13
C TRP A 473 0.73 2.13 11.89
N HIS A 474 1.39 2.37 13.03
CA HIS A 474 1.68 1.32 13.99
C HIS A 474 0.45 1.05 14.85
N LYS A 475 -0.01 -0.20 14.87
CA LYS A 475 -1.10 -0.65 15.74
C LYS A 475 -0.82 -2.02 16.33
N LYS A 476 -1.31 -2.23 17.56
CA LYS A 476 -1.31 -3.57 18.15
C LYS A 476 -2.19 -4.48 17.28
N THR A 477 -1.63 -5.60 16.86
CA THR A 477 -2.25 -6.46 15.85
C THR A 477 -2.32 -7.88 16.38
N SER A 478 -3.52 -8.42 16.47
CA SER A 478 -3.78 -9.81 16.86
C SER A 478 -4.07 -10.68 15.62
N LEU A 479 -4.10 -12.00 15.81
CA LEU A 479 -4.47 -12.95 14.76
C LEU A 479 -5.87 -12.65 14.17
N ALA A 480 -6.83 -12.19 14.98
CA ALA A 480 -8.17 -11.82 14.54
C ALA A 480 -8.19 -10.57 13.64
N ASP A 481 -7.23 -9.66 13.81
CA ASP A 481 -7.11 -8.48 12.97
C ASP A 481 -6.59 -8.86 11.56
N ILE A 482 -5.77 -9.91 11.49
CA ILE A 482 -5.09 -10.40 10.29
C ILE A 482 -5.99 -11.35 9.49
N ARG A 483 -6.62 -12.31 10.16
CA ARG A 483 -7.32 -13.44 9.53
C ARG A 483 -8.60 -12.98 8.83
N ALA A 484 -8.86 -13.56 7.66
CA ALA A 484 -10.15 -13.41 6.99
C ALA A 484 -11.26 -14.13 7.76
N ASP A 485 -12.47 -13.59 7.69
CA ASP A 485 -13.66 -14.33 8.11
C ASP A 485 -13.79 -15.62 7.27
N PRO A 486 -14.07 -16.80 7.88
CA PRO A 486 -14.15 -18.06 7.14
C PRO A 486 -15.19 -18.09 6.02
N GLN A 487 -16.35 -17.45 6.23
CA GLN A 487 -17.43 -17.39 5.24
C GLN A 487 -17.01 -16.49 4.08
N ALA A 488 -16.48 -15.30 4.39
CA ALA A 488 -15.94 -14.39 3.36
C ALA A 488 -14.77 -15.03 2.58
N ALA A 489 -13.91 -15.79 3.25
CA ALA A 489 -12.80 -16.49 2.63
C ALA A 489 -13.25 -17.57 1.64
N GLN A 490 -14.40 -18.20 1.91
CA GLN A 490 -15.01 -19.18 1.00
C GLN A 490 -15.71 -18.49 -0.18
N GLU A 491 -16.47 -17.44 0.09
CA GLU A 491 -17.20 -16.65 -0.91
C GLU A 491 -16.24 -15.99 -1.91
N PHE A 492 -15.15 -15.40 -1.44
CA PHE A 492 -14.16 -14.69 -2.26
C PHE A 492 -12.85 -15.47 -2.42
N HIS A 493 -12.91 -16.80 -2.45
CA HIS A 493 -11.74 -17.69 -2.46
C HIS A 493 -10.73 -17.38 -3.59
N LYS A 494 -11.18 -16.85 -4.73
CA LYS A 494 -10.31 -16.45 -5.87
C LYS A 494 -9.40 -15.25 -5.55
N GLN A 495 -9.78 -14.42 -4.58
CA GLN A 495 -9.05 -13.21 -4.16
C GLN A 495 -8.16 -13.43 -2.94
N HIS A 496 -8.33 -14.55 -2.23
CA HIS A 496 -7.54 -14.87 -1.05
C HIS A 496 -6.22 -15.57 -1.41
N THR A 497 -5.22 -15.34 -0.55
CA THR A 497 -3.95 -16.07 -0.55
C THR A 497 -3.72 -16.67 0.84
N ARG A 498 -2.60 -17.35 1.05
CA ARG A 498 -2.14 -17.74 2.38
C ARG A 498 -0.78 -17.13 2.67
N ILE A 499 -0.50 -16.94 3.95
CA ILE A 499 0.74 -16.39 4.48
C ILE A 499 1.21 -17.19 5.69
N GLN A 500 2.52 -17.21 5.93
CA GLN A 500 3.12 -17.73 7.16
C GLN A 500 3.87 -16.59 7.85
N PRO A 501 3.27 -15.88 8.81
CA PRO A 501 3.93 -14.78 9.48
C PRO A 501 4.79 -15.25 10.67
N VAL A 502 5.89 -14.55 10.87
CA VAL A 502 6.66 -14.58 12.11
C VAL A 502 5.86 -13.81 13.17
N LYS A 503 5.83 -14.29 14.42
CA LYS A 503 5.11 -13.65 15.53
C LYS A 503 5.83 -12.38 16.04
N GLU A 504 5.23 -11.71 17.02
CA GLU A 504 5.91 -10.65 17.78
C GLU A 504 6.97 -11.22 18.75
N GLY A 505 7.99 -10.43 19.07
CA GLY A 505 9.08 -10.81 19.98
C GLY A 505 10.20 -11.67 19.38
N VAL A 506 10.24 -11.87 18.06
CA VAL A 506 11.34 -12.56 17.38
C VAL A 506 12.45 -11.57 17.05
N THR A 507 13.69 -11.98 17.29
CA THR A 507 14.89 -11.18 17.07
C THR A 507 15.71 -11.70 15.89
N PHE A 508 16.17 -10.76 15.06
CA PHE A 508 17.02 -10.97 13.91
C PHE A 508 18.29 -10.13 14.00
N HIS A 509 19.36 -10.59 13.37
CA HIS A 509 20.64 -9.91 13.31
C HIS A 509 21.06 -9.67 11.86
N PHE A 510 21.52 -8.44 11.56
CA PHE A 510 22.06 -8.10 10.24
C PHE A 510 23.14 -7.02 10.34
N LYS A 511 23.90 -6.88 9.25
CA LYS A 511 24.91 -5.82 9.11
C LYS A 511 24.61 -4.92 7.92
N VAL A 512 24.91 -3.64 8.09
CA VAL A 512 24.93 -2.65 7.00
C VAL A 512 26.37 -2.19 6.81
N HIS A 513 27.02 -2.64 5.75
CA HIS A 513 28.35 -2.17 5.38
C HIS A 513 28.23 -0.86 4.60
N PHE A 514 29.19 0.05 4.79
CA PHE A 514 29.23 1.30 4.05
C PHE A 514 30.66 1.75 3.74
N GLU A 515 30.82 2.47 2.64
CA GLU A 515 32.12 2.94 2.16
C GLU A 515 32.09 4.41 1.77
N ASN A 516 33.14 5.15 2.14
CA ASN A 516 33.35 6.55 1.76
C ASN A 516 32.14 7.47 1.99
N LEU A 517 31.36 7.28 3.05
CA LEU A 517 30.27 8.19 3.39
C LEU A 517 30.82 9.50 3.98
N SER A 518 30.24 10.64 3.62
CA SER A 518 30.47 11.88 4.35
C SER A 518 29.83 11.80 5.75
N GLU A 519 30.17 12.74 6.62
CA GLU A 519 29.54 12.87 7.93
C GLU A 519 28.03 13.10 7.87
N VAL A 520 27.54 13.84 6.86
CA VAL A 520 26.11 14.07 6.60
C VAL A 520 25.44 12.79 6.12
N GLU A 521 26.08 12.05 5.20
CA GLU A 521 25.55 10.79 4.67
C GLU A 521 25.46 9.71 5.74
N LEU A 522 26.51 9.57 6.58
CA LEU A 522 26.51 8.65 7.71
C LEU A 522 25.49 9.08 8.77
N GLY A 523 25.39 10.39 9.05
CA GLY A 523 24.40 10.96 9.95
C GLY A 523 22.96 10.62 9.54
N ALA A 524 22.64 10.72 8.25
CA ALA A 524 21.33 10.36 7.73
C ALA A 524 21.04 8.87 7.91
N LEU A 525 22.01 7.99 7.61
CA LEU A 525 21.87 6.55 7.76
C LEU A 525 21.64 6.16 9.23
N LEU A 526 22.40 6.75 10.15
CA LEU A 526 22.24 6.55 11.60
C LEU A 526 20.89 7.05 12.09
N TRP A 527 20.45 8.23 11.64
CA TRP A 527 19.17 8.82 12.03
C TRP A 527 17.99 7.92 11.66
N VAL A 528 17.98 7.38 10.43
CA VAL A 528 16.84 6.54 9.98
C VAL A 528 16.87 5.11 10.51
N LEU A 529 18.03 4.60 10.95
CA LEU A 529 18.14 3.26 11.55
C LEU A 529 17.87 3.29 13.06
N GLU A 530 18.24 4.37 13.74
CA GLU A 530 17.93 4.59 15.15
C GLU A 530 16.98 5.78 15.31
N LEU A 531 15.70 5.46 15.24
CA LEU A 531 14.61 6.43 15.43
C LEU A 531 14.51 6.88 16.90
N PRO A 532 13.88 8.03 17.17
CA PRO A 532 13.65 8.49 18.54
C PRO A 532 12.86 7.45 19.37
N PRO A 533 13.01 7.45 20.70
CA PRO A 533 12.23 6.57 21.57
C PRO A 533 10.73 6.63 21.28
N GLY A 534 10.07 5.47 21.32
CA GLY A 534 8.66 5.35 20.98
C GLY A 534 8.34 5.44 19.49
N HIS A 535 9.34 5.45 18.60
CA HIS A 535 9.15 5.38 17.14
C HIS A 535 9.78 4.11 16.57
N TYR A 536 9.14 3.53 15.56
CA TYR A 536 9.48 2.20 15.06
C TYR A 536 9.42 2.16 13.53
N HIS A 537 9.96 1.11 12.93
CA HIS A 537 9.96 0.93 11.48
C HIS A 537 8.80 0.04 11.02
N LYS A 538 8.36 0.25 9.77
CA LYS A 538 7.40 -0.63 9.09
C LYS A 538 8.03 -1.44 7.96
N LEU A 539 7.96 -2.76 8.09
CA LEU A 539 8.58 -3.73 7.18
C LEU A 539 7.57 -4.80 6.69
N GLY A 540 7.86 -5.44 5.57
CA GLY A 540 7.08 -6.59 5.07
C GLY A 540 5.81 -6.23 4.30
N MET A 541 5.07 -7.27 3.89
CA MET A 541 3.94 -7.19 2.97
C MET A 541 2.58 -7.03 3.68
N GLY A 542 2.51 -7.35 4.98
CA GLY A 542 1.27 -7.31 5.77
C GLY A 542 0.92 -5.92 6.36
N LYS A 543 1.61 -4.85 5.96
CA LYS A 543 1.46 -3.51 6.57
C LYS A 543 0.01 -3.01 6.70
N PRO A 544 -0.89 -3.17 5.68
CA PRO A 544 -2.28 -2.76 5.82
C PRO A 544 -3.02 -3.48 6.96
N LEU A 545 -2.64 -4.72 7.29
CA LEU A 545 -3.19 -5.52 8.39
C LEU A 545 -2.67 -5.09 9.77
N GLY A 546 -1.75 -4.12 9.84
CA GLY A 546 -1.08 -3.69 11.08
C GLY A 546 0.22 -4.46 11.40
N MET A 547 0.57 -5.42 10.55
CA MET A 547 1.81 -6.22 10.66
C MET A 547 3.06 -5.38 10.41
N GLY A 548 4.21 -5.95 10.80
CA GLY A 548 5.53 -5.48 10.42
C GLY A 548 6.04 -4.25 11.15
N SER A 549 5.55 -3.97 12.36
CA SER A 549 6.25 -3.04 13.26
C SER A 549 7.52 -3.71 13.76
N VAL A 550 8.67 -3.06 13.64
CA VAL A 550 9.95 -3.57 14.11
C VAL A 550 10.75 -2.48 14.81
N ALA A 551 11.52 -2.84 15.83
CA ALA A 551 12.53 -1.99 16.44
C ALA A 551 13.91 -2.39 15.92
N ILE A 552 14.76 -1.40 15.61
CA ILE A 552 16.14 -1.62 15.19
C ILE A 552 17.07 -0.92 16.17
N LYS A 553 18.09 -1.63 16.63
CA LYS A 553 19.18 -1.10 17.45
C LYS A 553 20.49 -1.29 16.68
N PRO A 554 20.98 -0.26 15.98
CA PRO A 554 22.28 -0.32 15.33
C PRO A 554 23.40 -0.14 16.36
N ARG A 555 24.62 -0.53 15.99
CA ARG A 555 25.87 -0.15 16.67
C ARG A 555 26.93 0.15 15.62
N LEU A 556 27.57 1.32 15.71
CA LEU A 556 28.51 1.79 14.69
C LEU A 556 29.91 1.21 14.90
N TYR A 557 30.51 0.71 13.83
CA TYR A 557 31.91 0.30 13.79
C TYR A 557 32.61 1.00 12.63
N LEU A 558 33.47 1.97 12.96
CA LEU A 558 34.29 2.67 11.97
C LEU A 558 35.61 1.93 11.74
N ASN A 559 36.03 1.87 10.48
CA ASN A 559 37.31 1.27 10.11
C ASN A 559 38.40 2.33 10.01
N LYS A 560 39.39 2.24 10.91
CA LYS A 560 40.64 2.98 10.87
C LYS A 560 41.63 2.27 9.94
N ARG A 561 41.41 2.43 8.63
CA ARG A 561 42.17 1.70 7.59
C ARG A 561 43.68 1.89 7.69
N LEU A 562 44.14 3.11 7.98
CA LEU A 562 45.57 3.38 8.12
C LEU A 562 46.18 2.54 9.25
N GLU A 563 45.50 2.45 10.40
CA GLU A 563 45.93 1.60 11.51
C GLU A 563 45.87 0.10 11.15
N ARG A 564 44.79 -0.34 10.48
CA ARG A 564 44.62 -1.74 10.02
C ARG A 564 45.79 -2.22 9.15
N TYR A 565 46.30 -1.36 8.28
CA TYR A 565 47.37 -1.74 7.35
C TYR A 565 48.78 -1.36 7.83
N ALA A 566 48.90 -0.65 8.96
CA ALA A 566 50.19 -0.36 9.60
C ALA A 566 50.70 -1.52 10.47
N GLU A 567 49.80 -2.29 11.08
CA GLU A 567 50.13 -3.36 12.04
C GLU A 567 49.33 -4.64 11.78
N LEU A 568 49.96 -5.80 11.98
CA LEU A 568 49.30 -7.10 11.80
C LEU A 568 48.50 -7.53 13.04
N PHE A 569 49.02 -7.24 14.24
CA PHE A 569 48.49 -7.66 15.54
C PHE A 569 48.12 -6.45 16.40
N ALA A 570 47.13 -6.63 17.30
CA ALA A 570 46.76 -5.59 18.26
C ALA A 570 47.87 -5.40 19.32
N PRO A 571 48.04 -4.18 19.90
CA PRO A 571 49.09 -3.93 20.89
C PRO A 571 48.90 -4.71 22.20
N GLU A 572 47.64 -5.03 22.54
CA GLU A 572 47.26 -5.66 23.81
C GLU A 572 47.01 -7.18 23.70
N GLY A 573 47.47 -7.85 22.62
CA GLY A 573 47.42 -9.31 22.53
C GLY A 573 47.72 -9.90 21.15
N ASN A 574 47.77 -11.23 21.04
CA ASN A 574 48.00 -11.97 19.77
C ASN A 574 46.77 -12.01 18.83
N SER A 575 45.88 -11.02 18.90
CA SER A 575 44.71 -10.93 18.03
C SER A 575 45.02 -10.09 16.79
N TRP A 576 44.33 -10.36 15.68
CA TRP A 576 44.47 -9.58 14.45
C TRP A 576 44.06 -8.12 14.66
N ARG A 577 44.87 -7.15 14.20
CA ARG A 577 44.52 -5.71 14.23
C ARG A 577 43.40 -5.42 13.24
N THR A 578 42.12 -5.55 13.60
CA THR A 578 41.00 -5.40 12.64
C THR A 578 40.77 -3.96 12.15
N GLY A 579 41.29 -2.98 12.89
CA GLY A 579 41.09 -1.55 12.63
C GLY A 579 39.66 -1.07 12.88
N PHE A 580 38.77 -1.92 13.41
CA PHE A 580 37.42 -1.49 13.76
C PHE A 580 37.37 -1.02 15.22
N SER A 581 36.80 0.16 15.43
CA SER A 581 36.42 0.65 16.76
C SER A 581 34.90 0.76 16.84
N GLY A 582 34.30 0.04 17.80
CA GLY A 582 32.87 0.05 18.03
C GLY A 582 32.45 1.22 18.92
N GLN A 583 31.47 1.98 18.47
CA GLN A 583 30.83 3.09 19.19
C GLN A 583 29.44 2.66 19.63
N ALA A 584 29.06 3.02 20.85
CA ALA A 584 27.68 2.87 21.31
C ALA A 584 26.80 4.00 20.72
N ASN A 585 25.49 3.87 20.77
CA ASN A 585 24.61 4.87 20.15
C ASN A 585 24.53 6.19 20.93
N ASP A 586 24.76 6.12 22.23
CA ASP A 586 24.87 7.26 23.15
C ASP A 586 26.24 7.93 23.12
N ASP A 587 27.16 7.42 22.30
CA ASP A 587 28.46 8.02 22.02
C ASP A 587 28.29 9.42 21.39
N GLU A 588 29.08 10.38 21.88
CA GLU A 588 29.07 11.76 21.39
C GLU A 588 29.43 11.84 19.90
N GLU A 589 30.22 10.92 19.38
CA GLU A 589 30.55 10.87 17.95
C GLU A 589 29.33 10.50 17.09
N VAL A 590 28.53 9.53 17.52
CA VAL A 590 27.28 9.14 16.83
C VAL A 590 26.28 10.30 16.84
N LYS A 591 26.11 10.98 17.98
CA LYS A 591 25.25 12.17 18.10
C LYS A 591 25.74 13.30 17.19
N SER A 592 27.05 13.49 17.08
CA SER A 592 27.66 14.49 16.20
C SER A 592 27.30 14.26 14.73
N PHE A 593 27.36 13.02 14.24
CA PHE A 593 26.93 12.70 12.86
C PHE A 593 25.46 13.03 12.61
N LYS A 594 24.56 12.63 13.52
CA LYS A 594 23.12 12.94 13.40
C LYS A 594 22.88 14.45 13.38
N LYS A 595 23.52 15.22 14.27
CA LYS A 595 23.43 16.69 14.30
C LYS A 595 23.95 17.35 13.03
N LYS A 596 25.02 16.82 12.42
CA LYS A 596 25.55 17.32 11.14
C LYS A 596 24.56 17.10 10.00
N PHE A 597 23.90 15.94 9.97
CA PHE A 597 22.82 15.68 9.02
C PHE A 597 21.64 16.64 9.22
N GLU A 598 21.14 16.77 10.46
CA GLU A 598 20.04 17.68 10.79
C GLU A 598 20.38 19.13 10.42
N GLY A 599 21.57 19.60 10.81
CA GLY A 599 22.08 20.94 10.48
C GLY A 599 22.16 21.20 8.98
N PHE A 600 22.66 20.23 8.21
CA PHE A 600 22.74 20.32 6.75
C PHE A 600 21.37 20.50 6.10
N ILE A 601 20.36 19.72 6.51
CA ILE A 601 19.00 19.87 5.96
C ILE A 601 18.38 21.21 6.37
N LYS A 602 18.48 21.58 7.66
CA LYS A 602 17.95 22.87 8.15
C LYS A 602 18.54 24.05 7.39
N GLU A 603 19.86 24.10 7.20
CA GLU A 603 20.54 25.17 6.48
C GLU A 603 20.02 25.30 5.05
N LYS A 604 19.82 24.17 4.35
CA LYS A 604 19.31 24.16 2.97
C LYS A 604 17.86 24.67 2.89
N LEU A 605 17.02 24.29 3.86
CA LEU A 605 15.62 24.73 3.91
C LEU A 605 15.48 26.20 4.31
N GLN A 606 16.28 26.67 5.27
CA GLN A 606 16.35 28.08 5.67
C GLN A 606 16.80 28.96 4.50
N LYS A 607 17.86 28.56 3.79
CA LYS A 607 18.31 29.26 2.57
C LYS A 607 17.26 29.30 1.47
N ALA A 608 16.42 28.27 1.39
CA ALA A 608 15.32 28.21 0.43
C ALA A 608 14.04 28.93 0.90
N GLY A 609 14.01 29.44 2.13
CA GLY A 609 12.85 30.14 2.72
C GLY A 609 11.69 29.22 3.09
N PHE A 610 11.94 27.92 3.28
CA PHE A 610 10.93 26.93 3.66
C PHE A 610 10.99 26.53 5.14
N PHE A 611 11.89 27.13 5.92
CA PHE A 611 12.00 26.87 7.35
C PHE A 611 12.66 28.02 8.10
N ASP A 612 12.13 28.30 9.29
CA ASP A 612 12.61 29.31 10.24
C ASP A 612 12.76 28.76 11.67
N GLY A 613 12.41 27.50 11.90
CA GLY A 613 12.54 26.85 13.22
C GLY A 613 13.99 26.52 13.62
N GLU A 614 14.15 26.18 14.89
CA GLU A 614 15.44 25.90 15.51
C GLU A 614 15.77 24.40 15.43
N GLU A 615 14.79 23.53 15.70
CA GLU A 615 14.98 22.08 15.73
C GLU A 615 14.53 21.42 14.43
N PHE A 616 15.29 20.44 13.94
CA PHE A 616 14.94 19.74 12.69
C PHE A 616 13.56 19.06 12.77
N GLN A 617 13.20 18.63 13.97
CA GLN A 617 11.93 17.99 14.29
C GLN A 617 10.75 18.96 14.13
N GLU A 618 10.90 20.28 14.28
CA GLU A 618 9.82 21.26 14.16
C GLU A 618 9.24 21.35 12.74
N GLN A 619 9.98 20.86 11.75
CA GLN A 619 9.54 20.77 10.35
C GLN A 619 8.22 20.02 10.22
N ALA A 620 7.21 20.63 9.59
CA ALA A 620 5.88 20.02 9.42
C ALA A 620 5.95 18.64 8.73
N ARG A 621 6.84 18.49 7.74
CA ARG A 621 7.13 17.22 7.06
C ARG A 621 7.68 16.17 8.02
N ILE A 622 8.62 16.54 8.88
CA ILE A 622 9.26 15.63 9.85
C ILE A 622 8.27 15.28 10.96
N GLN A 623 7.46 16.22 11.43
CA GLN A 623 6.35 15.95 12.35
C GLN A 623 5.37 14.94 11.76
N ALA A 624 4.96 15.09 10.50
CA ALA A 624 4.10 14.13 9.82
C ALA A 624 4.72 12.72 9.78
N LEU A 625 6.02 12.63 9.51
CA LEU A 625 6.76 11.36 9.53
C LEU A 625 6.77 10.77 10.95
N LEU A 626 7.14 11.56 11.96
CA LEU A 626 7.22 11.11 13.35
C LEU A 626 5.84 10.64 13.85
N CYS A 627 4.75 11.35 13.54
CA CYS A 627 3.39 10.87 13.81
C CYS A 627 3.15 9.46 13.25
N LEU A 628 3.57 9.21 12.01
CA LEU A 628 3.37 7.93 11.32
C LEU A 628 4.29 6.81 11.83
N LEU A 629 5.49 7.14 12.31
CA LEU A 629 6.45 6.19 12.89
C LEU A 629 6.21 5.94 14.37
N ARG A 630 5.36 6.73 15.03
CA ARG A 630 5.08 6.61 16.46
C ARG A 630 4.41 5.28 16.77
N GLY A 631 4.91 4.64 17.82
CA GLY A 631 4.34 3.46 18.44
C GLY A 631 3.02 3.77 19.15
N VAL A 632 2.48 2.75 19.80
CA VAL A 632 1.14 2.78 20.38
C VAL A 632 1.12 3.52 21.74
N PRO A 633 0.03 4.20 22.14
CA PRO A 633 -1.34 4.09 21.62
C PRO A 633 -1.46 4.56 20.17
N SER A 634 -1.80 3.63 19.27
CA SER A 634 -2.19 3.97 17.89
C SER A 634 -3.33 4.97 17.98
N PRO A 635 -3.57 5.83 16.98
CA PRO A 635 -4.88 6.46 16.88
C PRO A 635 -5.96 5.40 17.05
N ALA A 636 -6.99 5.72 17.85
CA ALA A 636 -7.97 4.76 18.37
C ALA A 636 -8.43 3.81 17.26
N ARG A 637 -8.72 2.54 17.59
CA ARG A 637 -9.06 1.46 16.63
C ARG A 637 -9.90 1.90 15.40
N PRO A 638 -10.94 2.76 15.51
CA PRO A 638 -11.70 3.22 14.35
C PRO A 638 -10.89 3.98 13.28
N LEU A 639 -9.86 4.73 13.69
CA LEU A 639 -9.07 5.62 12.82
C LEU A 639 -8.05 4.88 11.94
N ALA A 640 -7.67 3.65 12.34
CA ALA A 640 -6.62 2.83 11.69
C ALA A 640 -7.14 1.48 11.18
N ASP A 641 -8.44 1.39 10.89
CA ASP A 641 -9.09 0.18 10.40
C ASP A 641 -8.50 -0.33 9.07
N TYR A 642 -8.61 -1.65 8.85
CA TYR A 642 -7.93 -2.37 7.78
C TYR A 642 -8.24 -1.84 6.36
N LEU A 643 -9.47 -1.40 6.12
CA LEU A 643 -9.92 -0.79 4.87
C LEU A 643 -11.00 0.25 5.18
N PRO A 644 -11.02 1.39 4.45
CA PRO A 644 -12.19 2.26 4.43
C PRO A 644 -13.41 1.43 4.02
N LYS A 645 -14.55 1.70 4.63
CA LYS A 645 -15.79 0.99 4.29
C LYS A 645 -16.16 1.31 2.83
N PRO A 646 -16.85 0.41 2.10
CA PRO A 646 -17.33 0.71 0.75
C PRO A 646 -18.09 2.05 0.66
N GLU A 647 -18.80 2.41 1.72
CA GLU A 647 -19.50 3.67 1.90
C GLU A 647 -18.56 4.88 1.88
N ASP A 648 -17.38 4.80 2.50
CA ASP A 648 -16.39 5.89 2.52
C ASP A 648 -15.92 6.25 1.10
N PHE A 649 -15.76 5.25 0.24
CA PHE A 649 -15.39 5.45 -1.16
C PHE A 649 -16.54 6.00 -2.00
N LYS A 650 -17.78 5.63 -1.67
CA LYS A 650 -19.00 6.13 -2.34
C LYS A 650 -19.26 7.59 -1.97
N GLU A 651 -19.13 7.92 -0.70
CA GLU A 651 -19.32 9.26 -0.14
C GLU A 651 -18.10 10.17 -0.36
N ARG A 652 -16.99 9.63 -0.86
CA ARG A 652 -15.75 10.39 -1.12
C ARG A 652 -15.24 11.10 0.12
N ARG A 653 -15.24 10.42 1.27
CA ARG A 653 -14.66 10.95 2.51
C ARG A 653 -13.15 11.14 2.33
N VAL A 654 -12.58 12.12 3.03
CA VAL A 654 -11.19 12.56 2.89
C VAL A 654 -10.42 12.22 4.15
N LEU A 655 -9.16 11.78 4.00
CA LEU A 655 -8.31 11.45 5.15
C LEU A 655 -7.77 12.73 5.81
N PRO A 656 -7.85 12.88 7.13
CA PRO A 656 -7.15 13.94 7.86
C PRO A 656 -5.63 13.90 7.66
N PRO A 657 -4.91 15.02 7.82
CA PRO A 657 -3.45 15.01 7.92
C PRO A 657 -2.99 14.19 9.15
N PRO A 658 -1.78 13.59 9.15
CA PRO A 658 -1.31 12.73 10.24
C PRO A 658 -1.39 13.36 11.63
N GLN A 659 -1.14 14.67 11.74
CA GLN A 659 -1.16 15.42 12.99
C GLN A 659 -2.57 15.54 13.58
N ALA A 660 -3.58 15.77 12.72
CA ALA A 660 -4.98 15.86 13.15
C ALA A 660 -5.49 14.52 13.72
N VAL A 661 -5.18 13.41 13.03
CA VAL A 661 -5.50 12.06 13.51
C VAL A 661 -4.92 11.80 14.90
N TRP A 662 -3.73 12.35 15.20
CA TRP A 662 -3.08 12.17 16.50
C TRP A 662 -3.67 13.06 17.59
N ALA A 663 -4.06 14.30 17.26
CA ALA A 663 -4.71 15.21 18.21
C ALA A 663 -6.01 14.60 18.75
N GLU A 664 -6.86 14.07 17.86
CA GLU A 664 -8.09 13.35 18.24
C GLU A 664 -7.82 12.13 19.14
N ALA A 665 -6.73 11.39 18.88
CA ALA A 665 -6.36 10.23 19.67
C ALA A 665 -5.94 10.58 21.10
N GLN A 666 -5.31 11.74 21.31
CA GLN A 666 -4.90 12.21 22.63
C GLN A 666 -6.08 12.69 23.49
N GLU A 667 -7.10 13.30 22.87
CA GLU A 667 -8.32 13.69 23.57
C GLU A 667 -9.14 12.48 24.06
N GLY A 668 -9.01 11.33 23.38
CA GLY A 668 -9.78 10.11 23.66
C GLY A 668 -9.15 9.07 24.61
N GLN A 669 -7.88 9.19 25.04
CA GLN A 669 -7.21 8.14 25.84
C GLN A 669 -6.37 8.63 27.03
N GLN A 670 -6.79 8.23 28.25
CA GLN A 670 -5.90 7.98 29.39
C GLN A 670 -4.96 6.80 29.05
N LEU A 671 -3.75 7.15 28.60
CA LEU A 671 -2.48 6.41 28.55
C LEU A 671 -2.49 4.90 28.91
N GLU A 672 -2.51 4.03 27.89
CA GLU A 672 -1.79 2.74 27.92
C GLU A 672 -0.51 2.88 27.09
N THR A 673 0.61 3.17 27.76
CA THR A 673 1.95 3.23 27.14
C THR A 673 2.57 1.84 27.01
N TRP A 674 3.33 1.63 25.93
CA TRP A 674 4.27 0.51 25.86
C TRP A 674 5.33 0.75 26.92
N ILE A 675 5.39 -0.10 27.94
CA ILE A 675 6.48 -0.06 28.91
C ILE A 675 7.78 -0.33 28.18
N ASP A 676 8.80 0.49 28.47
CA ASP A 676 10.16 0.32 27.98
C ASP A 676 10.63 -1.10 28.31
N GLN A 677 10.92 -1.89 27.28
CA GLN A 677 11.41 -3.27 27.44
C GLN A 677 12.67 -3.33 28.32
N ARG A 678 13.41 -2.22 28.50
CA ARG A 678 14.55 -2.15 29.43
C ARG A 678 14.18 -2.37 30.89
N GLU A 679 13.01 -1.91 31.37
CA GLU A 679 12.58 -2.14 32.77
C GLU A 679 12.12 -3.58 32.99
N VAL A 680 11.49 -4.18 31.99
CA VAL A 680 11.00 -5.57 32.06
C VAL A 680 12.13 -6.58 31.87
N GLU A 681 13.07 -6.33 30.96
CA GLU A 681 14.25 -7.17 30.75
C GLU A 681 15.21 -7.08 31.95
N ALA A 682 15.39 -5.91 32.57
CA ALA A 682 16.18 -5.77 33.79
C ALA A 682 15.60 -6.57 34.96
N ALA A 683 14.27 -6.59 35.12
CA ALA A 683 13.60 -7.37 36.16
C ALA A 683 13.63 -8.89 35.91
N LEU A 684 13.63 -9.33 34.64
CA LEU A 684 13.70 -10.75 34.27
C LEU A 684 15.13 -11.31 34.31
N LEU A 685 16.14 -10.48 34.03
CA LEU A 685 17.57 -10.86 34.09
C LEU A 685 18.10 -10.97 35.53
N ALA A 686 17.45 -10.34 36.50
CA ALA A 686 17.90 -10.35 37.90
C ALA A 686 17.73 -11.71 38.62
N GLY A 687 16.90 -12.62 38.08
CA GLY A 687 16.52 -13.86 38.76
C GLY A 687 15.75 -13.61 40.07
N PRO A 688 15.03 -14.60 40.64
CA PRO A 688 14.43 -14.43 41.95
C PRO A 688 15.55 -14.34 43.01
N PRO A 689 15.61 -13.28 43.84
CA PRO A 689 16.52 -13.26 44.96
C PRO A 689 16.10 -14.34 45.97
N THR A 690 17.11 -14.92 46.62
CA THR A 690 16.98 -15.84 47.75
C THR A 690 16.05 -15.29 48.84
N PHE A 691 15.03 -16.11 49.17
CA PHE A 691 14.25 -16.22 50.41
C PHE A 691 14.22 -15.00 51.37
N GLN A 692 13.56 -13.92 50.96
CA GLN A 692 12.65 -13.05 51.74
C GLN A 692 12.39 -11.79 50.90
N TYR A 693 11.12 -11.44 50.67
CA TYR A 693 10.79 -10.20 49.95
C TYR A 693 10.82 -9.00 50.93
N ALA A 694 11.49 -7.92 50.57
CA ALA A 694 11.47 -6.68 51.33
C ALA A 694 10.24 -5.83 50.98
N ILE A 695 9.82 -4.95 51.89
CA ILE A 695 8.79 -3.94 51.59
C ILE A 695 9.30 -3.05 50.45
N GLY A 696 8.49 -2.88 49.41
CA GLY A 696 8.83 -2.19 48.16
C GLY A 696 9.28 -3.11 47.03
N ASP A 697 9.47 -4.41 47.27
CA ASP A 697 9.84 -5.35 46.20
C ASP A 697 8.66 -5.57 45.24
N HIS A 698 8.99 -5.57 43.94
CA HIS A 698 8.05 -5.89 42.87
C HIS A 698 8.16 -7.37 42.49
N VAL A 699 7.10 -8.11 42.80
CA VAL A 699 7.01 -9.55 42.60
C VAL A 699 6.09 -9.84 41.42
N PRO A 700 6.61 -10.35 40.29
CA PRO A 700 5.76 -10.88 39.25
C PRO A 700 5.07 -12.15 39.77
N HIS A 701 3.75 -12.17 39.71
CA HIS A 701 2.97 -13.30 40.22
C HIS A 701 1.86 -13.68 39.23
N ARG A 702 1.47 -14.94 39.24
CA ARG A 702 0.30 -15.42 38.52
C ARG A 702 -0.58 -16.15 39.51
N PHE A 703 -1.77 -15.61 39.77
CA PHE A 703 -2.76 -16.31 40.59
C PHE A 703 -3.04 -17.67 39.95
N THR A 704 -2.76 -18.75 40.68
CA THR A 704 -3.09 -20.12 40.28
C THR A 704 -4.51 -20.48 40.73
N GLU A 705 -5.01 -21.66 40.36
CA GLU A 705 -6.33 -22.14 40.80
C GLU A 705 -6.45 -22.30 42.33
N ALA A 706 -5.34 -22.31 43.06
CA ALA A 706 -5.30 -22.35 44.52
C ALA A 706 -5.59 -20.98 45.18
N ALA A 707 -5.70 -19.89 44.42
CA ALA A 707 -5.99 -18.57 44.96
C ALA A 707 -7.48 -18.42 45.34
N SER A 708 -7.77 -18.10 46.59
CA SER A 708 -9.14 -17.95 47.10
C SER A 708 -9.47 -16.48 47.37
N PHE A 709 -10.67 -16.07 46.95
CA PHE A 709 -11.23 -14.77 47.29
C PHE A 709 -12.04 -14.88 48.58
N GLY A 710 -11.71 -14.07 49.59
CA GLY A 710 -12.42 -14.02 50.86
C GLY A 710 -12.21 -12.66 51.53
N GLU A 711 -13.26 -12.09 52.13
CA GLU A 711 -13.20 -10.83 52.89
C GLU A 711 -12.53 -9.64 52.15
N GLY A 712 -12.72 -9.54 50.82
CA GLY A 712 -12.12 -8.47 50.01
C GLY A 712 -10.63 -8.64 49.72
N LYS A 713 -10.08 -9.83 49.96
CA LYS A 713 -8.69 -10.21 49.73
C LYS A 713 -8.62 -11.43 48.82
N VAL A 714 -7.53 -11.52 48.06
CA VAL A 714 -7.13 -12.72 47.33
C VAL A 714 -5.94 -13.31 48.05
N HIS A 715 -6.08 -14.51 48.60
CA HIS A 715 -4.99 -15.25 49.23
C HIS A 715 -4.34 -16.19 48.23
N PHE A 716 -3.02 -16.29 48.23
CA PHE A 716 -2.23 -17.11 47.32
C PHE A 716 -0.93 -17.59 47.98
N ILE A 717 -0.25 -18.54 47.34
CA ILE A 717 1.05 -19.06 47.80
C ILE A 717 2.13 -18.53 46.86
N LEU A 718 3.17 -17.93 47.45
CA LEU A 718 4.34 -17.42 46.76
C LEU A 718 5.24 -18.57 46.27
N ALA A 719 6.14 -18.27 45.33
CA ALA A 719 7.06 -19.26 44.77
C ALA A 719 7.98 -19.91 45.83
N ASN A 720 8.22 -19.20 46.94
CA ASN A 720 9.00 -19.67 48.09
C ASN A 720 8.16 -20.47 49.12
N GLY A 721 6.87 -20.69 48.88
CA GLY A 721 5.96 -21.44 49.75
C GLY A 721 5.26 -20.62 50.84
N GLU A 722 5.56 -19.32 50.97
CA GLU A 722 4.95 -18.43 51.96
C GLU A 722 3.56 -17.94 51.52
N ARG A 723 2.73 -17.50 52.48
CA ARG A 723 1.38 -17.02 52.18
C ARG A 723 1.43 -15.55 51.79
N GLY A 724 0.68 -15.19 50.76
CA GLY A 724 0.50 -13.81 50.34
C GLY A 724 -0.98 -13.46 50.24
N PHE A 725 -1.33 -12.21 50.48
CA PHE A 725 -2.63 -11.69 50.04
C PHE A 725 -2.53 -10.31 49.40
N VAL A 726 -3.48 -10.03 48.52
CA VAL A 726 -3.68 -8.70 47.92
C VAL A 726 -5.13 -8.26 48.10
N LYS A 727 -5.33 -7.00 48.51
CA LYS A 727 -6.68 -6.41 48.59
C LYS A 727 -7.14 -6.02 47.19
N MET A 728 -8.25 -6.59 46.74
CA MET A 728 -8.88 -6.22 45.48
C MET A 728 -10.37 -6.59 45.48
N THR A 729 -11.15 -6.04 44.56
CA THR A 729 -12.56 -6.41 44.41
C THR A 729 -12.68 -7.76 43.70
N GLU A 730 -13.79 -8.48 43.93
CA GLU A 730 -14.05 -9.77 43.27
C GLU A 730 -14.06 -9.65 41.73
N ALA A 731 -14.53 -8.50 41.20
CA ALA A 731 -14.52 -8.22 39.77
C ALA A 731 -13.08 -8.11 39.22
N LYS A 732 -12.18 -7.42 39.95
CA LYS A 732 -10.75 -7.37 39.59
C LYS A 732 -10.11 -8.75 39.71
N PHE A 733 -10.41 -9.52 40.76
CA PHE A 733 -9.87 -10.87 40.87
C PHE A 733 -10.28 -11.75 39.68
N LYS A 734 -11.56 -11.74 39.27
CA LYS A 734 -12.02 -12.46 38.07
C LYS A 734 -11.31 -12.01 36.79
N GLN A 735 -10.95 -10.73 36.68
CA GLN A 735 -10.19 -10.19 35.55
C GLN A 735 -8.73 -10.68 35.52
N TYR A 736 -8.08 -10.81 36.69
CA TYR A 736 -6.65 -11.09 36.80
C TYR A 736 -6.28 -12.54 37.16
N ARG A 737 -7.21 -13.39 37.60
CA ARG A 737 -6.97 -14.75 38.12
C ARG A 737 -6.28 -15.76 37.17
N HIS A 738 -5.99 -15.38 35.93
CA HIS A 738 -5.23 -16.19 34.97
C HIS A 738 -4.15 -15.39 34.23
N ARG A 739 -3.92 -14.14 34.63
CA ARG A 739 -2.95 -13.21 34.03
C ARG A 739 -1.69 -13.13 34.90
N ASN A 740 -0.58 -12.80 34.26
CA ASN A 740 0.61 -12.35 34.99
C ASN A 740 0.32 -10.95 35.52
N VAL A 741 0.49 -10.76 36.82
CA VAL A 741 0.33 -9.49 37.52
C VAL A 741 1.64 -9.08 38.15
N LEU A 742 1.80 -7.77 38.37
CA LEU A 742 2.89 -7.26 39.18
C LEU A 742 2.36 -6.81 40.54
N LEU A 743 2.91 -7.39 41.59
CA LEU A 743 2.54 -7.11 42.97
C LEU A 743 3.69 -6.39 43.66
N GLU A 744 3.39 -5.39 44.48
CA GLU A 744 4.37 -4.72 45.34
C GLU A 744 4.15 -5.16 46.80
N VAL A 745 5.20 -5.56 47.51
CA VAL A 745 5.13 -5.89 48.93
C VAL A 745 4.91 -4.59 49.71
N VAL A 746 3.77 -4.47 50.40
CA VAL A 746 3.45 -3.28 51.20
C VAL A 746 3.64 -3.49 52.70
N GLU A 747 3.58 -4.74 53.17
CA GLU A 747 3.72 -5.09 54.58
C GLU A 747 4.06 -6.59 54.71
N VAL A 748 4.83 -6.96 55.74
CA VAL A 748 5.19 -8.36 56.03
C VAL A 748 4.86 -8.64 57.50
N THR A 749 3.95 -9.58 57.75
CA THR A 749 3.50 -9.94 59.11
C THR A 749 3.77 -11.42 59.37
N GLY A 750 4.84 -11.72 60.12
CA GLY A 750 5.25 -13.11 60.36
C GLY A 750 5.67 -13.81 59.05
N SER A 751 4.96 -14.88 58.67
CA SER A 751 5.16 -15.62 57.41
C SER A 751 4.12 -15.30 56.32
N GLU A 752 3.39 -14.19 56.46
CA GLU A 752 2.39 -13.71 55.50
C GLU A 752 2.77 -12.34 54.92
N TYR A 753 2.73 -12.23 53.59
CA TYR A 753 3.06 -11.01 52.85
C TYR A 753 1.80 -10.30 52.36
N HIS A 754 1.75 -9.00 52.56
CA HIS A 754 0.67 -8.15 52.08
C HIS A 754 1.13 -7.43 50.83
N PHE A 755 0.34 -7.54 49.77
CA PHE A 755 0.66 -6.99 48.47
C PHE A 755 -0.34 -5.94 48.02
N LYS A 756 0.12 -5.04 47.17
CA LYS A 756 -0.70 -4.15 46.36
C LYS A 756 -0.57 -4.54 44.89
N LEU A 757 -1.71 -4.65 44.19
CA LEU A 757 -1.72 -4.85 42.75
C LEU A 757 -1.26 -3.55 42.06
N ILE A 758 -0.15 -3.63 41.33
CA ILE A 758 0.38 -2.50 40.55
C ILE A 758 -0.09 -2.58 39.10
N ARG A 759 -0.08 -3.79 38.50
CA ARG A 759 -0.41 -3.99 37.09
C ARG A 759 -1.02 -5.35 36.80
#